data_AF-A0A5F5PH58-F1
#
_entry.id   AF-A0A5F5PH58-F1
#
_cell.length_a   1.000
_cell.length_b   1.000
_cell.length_c   1.000
_cell.angle_alpha   90.00
_cell.angle_beta   90.00
_cell.angle_gamma   90.00
#
_symmetry.space_group_name_H-M   'P 1'
#
loop_
_entity.id
_entity.type
_entity.pdbx_description
1 polymer ?
#
loop_
_entity_poly.entity_id
_entity_poly.type
_entity_poly.pdbx_seq_one_letter_code
_entity_poly.pdbx_strand_id
1 'polypeptide(L)'
;MIHLDPLSPEWDCPLGSKDLEEEECPWGGGSGLPPPGCFPGSWRHDVGLDCKGSPEGAEAQAGTVYYYSLLQSCLQQAGLPETQDRSQVPRTGCPGAEVTLCILGSPSTFLSVLLEGGVQSPGGCEAQRLALAGAAGVASVPTNRAGYSGRHGAGVTGETGGGGECAGGGCVPTCPAALPSPPPGPELAVRICAVVCRTQGDRPLLSKVVCGVGRGDRPLRHQSSLPLTLEVALAQCGLGEAAQVAVVRRRVKAAAEAALAAVLALETGLSAEQRGGRRARTDFLGVDFALTVAGGALTPVALELNGCLCLEACGALEGLWAAPRRGPAAEAAAAAPLVETMLRRSARCLMEGRQLLLIGAGGVSKKFVWEAARDYGLKLHLVESDPNHFASQLVQTFIHFDVTEHRRDEENARLLAELVRARGLQLDGCFSYWDDCLVLTALLCQELGLPCNPPAAMRLAKQKSRTQLHLLRRHGPPWPAPSLHAVPCCPLESEADVERAVRQVPLPGVMKLEFGAGAVGVRLVEDAPQCHEHFSRIARDLQGEADHPGIGLGWGNAMLLMEFVEGTEHDVDLVLFGGRLLAAFVSDNGPTRLPGFTETAACMPTGLAPEQEAQLVQAAFRCCLGCGLLDGVFNVELKLTRAGPRLIEINPRMGGFYLRDWILELYGVDLFLAAAMVACGLRPALPTHPRARGHLVGVMCLVSQHLQALSSTASRETLQGLHDRGLLRFNQLEEALVPGEYEEPYCSVACAGPSPAEARLRLLGLCQGLGIDGPQYPVAHFLSHFK
;
A
#
# COMPACT_ATOMS: atom_id res chain seq x y z
N MET A 1 -20.36 -22.08 25.25
CA MET A 1 -21.70 -21.47 25.39
C MET A 1 -21.50 -19.98 25.62
N ILE A 2 -22.25 -19.20 24.87
CA ILE A 2 -22.29 -17.73 24.81
C ILE A 2 -22.66 -17.16 26.19
N HIS A 3 -22.12 -15.99 26.57
CA HIS A 3 -22.99 -14.93 27.06
C HIS A 3 -22.42 -13.52 26.87
N LEU A 4 -23.29 -12.70 26.27
CA LEU A 4 -23.30 -11.25 26.15
C LEU A 4 -23.96 -10.61 27.39
N ASP A 5 -23.79 -9.28 27.45
CA ASP A 5 -24.71 -8.23 27.96
C ASP A 5 -24.52 -7.64 29.37
N PRO A 6 -25.05 -6.41 29.64
CA PRO A 6 -25.50 -5.32 28.74
C PRO A 6 -25.17 -3.87 29.20
N LEU A 7 -25.53 -2.89 28.36
CA LEU A 7 -25.74 -1.47 28.70
C LEU A 7 -27.22 -1.20 29.05
N SER A 8 -27.49 -0.52 30.18
CA SER A 8 -28.41 0.63 30.38
C SER A 8 -28.91 0.74 31.85
N PRO A 9 -29.24 1.94 32.37
CA PRO A 9 -29.57 2.17 33.78
C PRO A 9 -31.08 2.30 34.03
N GLU A 10 -31.56 1.77 35.15
CA GLU A 10 -32.84 2.17 35.75
C GLU A 10 -32.64 2.55 37.22
N TRP A 11 -33.33 3.62 37.62
CA TRP A 11 -33.43 4.18 38.96
C TRP A 11 -33.94 3.17 39.99
N ASP A 12 -33.40 3.23 41.20
CA ASP A 12 -34.23 3.39 42.40
C ASP A 12 -33.40 3.89 43.59
N CYS A 13 -33.92 4.94 44.23
CA CYS A 13 -33.43 5.48 45.50
C CYS A 13 -33.74 4.50 46.65
N PRO A 14 -33.01 4.61 47.78
CA PRO A 14 -33.66 5.29 48.89
C PRO A 14 -32.75 6.25 49.66
N LEU A 15 -33.32 7.45 49.85
CA LEU A 15 -33.30 8.31 51.04
C LEU A 15 -32.47 7.84 52.24
N GLY A 16 -31.65 8.74 52.79
CA GLY A 16 -31.33 8.71 54.21
C GLY A 16 -30.09 9.47 54.68
N SER A 17 -30.23 10.80 54.78
CA SER A 17 -29.80 11.65 55.90
C SER A 17 -28.33 11.73 56.36
N LYS A 18 -27.87 13.00 56.51
CA LYS A 18 -27.07 13.55 57.64
C LYS A 18 -25.59 13.12 57.73
N ASP A 19 -24.59 13.93 58.07
CA ASP A 19 -24.38 15.28 58.63
C ASP A 19 -22.91 15.70 58.23
N LEU A 20 -22.58 17.00 58.04
CA LEU A 20 -21.63 17.84 58.83
C LEU A 20 -20.20 17.23 59.00
N GLU A 21 -19.03 17.85 58.77
CA GLU A 21 -18.43 19.19 59.02
C GLU A 21 -17.06 19.21 58.25
N GLU A 22 -16.63 20.26 57.55
CA GLU A 22 -15.73 21.37 57.98
C GLU A 22 -14.55 21.02 58.93
N GLU A 23 -13.31 21.25 58.46
CA GLU A 23 -12.17 21.95 59.12
C GLU A 23 -10.85 21.62 58.37
N GLU A 24 -10.25 22.58 57.65
CA GLU A 24 -9.21 23.56 58.06
C GLU A 24 -7.77 23.14 57.71
N CYS A 25 -7.18 23.88 56.77
CA CYS A 25 -5.73 24.06 56.61
C CYS A 25 -5.21 24.99 57.71
N PRO A 26 -3.91 24.91 58.07
CA PRO A 26 -3.12 26.13 57.93
C PRO A 26 -1.67 25.93 57.43
N TRP A 27 -1.18 27.01 56.84
CA TRP A 27 0.09 27.24 56.18
C TRP A 27 1.30 27.35 57.13
N GLY A 28 2.51 27.10 56.62
CA GLY A 28 3.77 27.52 57.25
C GLY A 28 4.99 27.27 56.36
N GLY A 29 5.54 28.33 55.77
CA GLY A 29 6.70 28.30 54.88
C GLY A 29 8.07 28.31 55.59
N GLY A 30 9.13 28.01 54.83
CA GLY A 30 10.52 28.12 55.27
C GLY A 30 11.53 27.75 54.17
N SER A 31 12.29 28.76 53.73
CA SER A 31 13.28 28.79 52.65
C SER A 31 14.62 28.10 52.96
N GLY A 32 15.27 27.50 51.95
CA GLY A 32 16.73 27.24 51.95
C GLY A 32 17.21 26.14 51.00
N LEU A 33 17.78 26.51 49.85
CA LEU A 33 18.51 25.62 48.91
C LEU A 33 19.94 25.30 49.42
N PRO A 34 20.52 24.14 49.03
CA PRO A 34 21.95 24.02 48.76
C PRO A 34 22.28 23.76 47.26
N PRO A 35 23.54 23.99 46.82
CA PRO A 35 23.92 24.25 45.43
C PRO A 35 24.44 23.00 44.65
N PRO A 36 24.75 23.14 43.33
CA PRO A 36 24.66 22.09 42.31
C PRO A 36 26.02 21.56 41.79
N GLY A 37 25.97 20.36 41.17
CA GLY A 37 26.97 19.85 40.22
C GLY A 37 26.64 18.39 39.84
N CYS A 38 26.54 17.92 38.58
CA CYS A 38 26.76 18.49 37.25
C CYS A 38 25.80 17.80 36.22
N PHE A 39 25.40 18.59 35.21
CA PHE A 39 24.46 18.50 34.07
C PHE A 39 24.65 17.38 32.99
N PRO A 40 23.85 17.29 31.88
CA PRO A 40 22.52 17.89 31.56
C PRO A 40 21.50 16.92 30.89
N GLY A 41 20.20 17.27 30.92
CA GLY A 41 19.19 16.73 30.00
C GLY A 41 17.74 16.83 30.44
N SER A 42 17.31 17.96 31.02
CA SER A 42 15.92 18.15 31.49
C SER A 42 14.99 18.63 30.36
N TRP A 43 14.13 17.75 29.86
CA TRP A 43 12.83 18.16 29.30
C TRP A 43 11.75 17.75 30.30
N ARG A 44 11.54 18.61 31.30
CA ARG A 44 10.32 18.64 32.11
C ARG A 44 9.91 20.09 32.27
N HIS A 45 9.19 20.58 31.28
CA HIS A 45 8.18 21.61 31.53
C HIS A 45 6.84 20.92 31.29
N ASP A 46 6.23 20.45 32.37
CA ASP A 46 4.79 20.23 32.36
C ASP A 46 4.15 21.61 32.17
N VAL A 47 3.71 21.90 30.95
CA VAL A 47 2.87 23.06 30.70
C VAL A 47 1.50 22.70 31.27
N GLY A 48 1.23 23.15 32.50
CA GLY A 48 -0.11 23.10 33.05
C GLY A 48 -1.06 23.87 32.13
N LEU A 49 -2.02 23.18 31.52
CA LEU A 49 -3.14 23.78 30.80
C LEU A 49 -4.15 24.37 31.80
N ASP A 50 -3.70 25.27 32.67
CA ASP A 50 -4.58 26.08 33.51
C ASP A 50 -5.08 27.26 32.68
N CYS A 51 -5.98 26.97 31.74
CA CYS A 51 -6.74 27.99 31.02
C CYS A 51 -7.82 28.58 31.95
N LYS A 52 -7.42 29.45 32.88
CA LYS A 52 -8.38 30.24 33.66
C LYS A 52 -8.98 31.36 32.80
N GLY A 53 -10.15 31.06 32.24
CA GLY A 53 -11.28 31.99 32.04
C GLY A 53 -11.00 33.40 31.49
N SER A 54 -10.34 33.52 30.33
CA SER A 54 -10.40 34.75 29.52
C SER A 54 -11.26 34.54 28.25
N PRO A 55 -11.85 35.60 27.66
CA PRO A 55 -12.61 35.50 26.40
C PRO A 55 -11.79 34.90 25.24
N GLU A 56 -10.47 35.10 25.24
CA GLU A 56 -9.52 34.49 24.30
C GLU A 56 -9.42 32.96 24.47
N GLY A 57 -9.69 32.44 25.68
CA GLY A 57 -9.74 31.00 25.95
C GLY A 57 -10.93 30.28 25.30
N ALA A 58 -12.05 30.98 25.12
CA ALA A 58 -13.24 30.43 24.45
C ALA A 58 -13.07 30.38 22.92
N GLU A 59 -12.45 31.39 22.31
CA GLU A 59 -12.07 31.38 20.89
C GLU A 59 -10.97 30.35 20.61
N ALA A 60 -9.99 30.22 21.50
CA ALA A 60 -8.96 29.18 21.41
C ALA A 60 -9.57 27.77 21.54
N GLN A 61 -10.49 27.54 22.49
CA GLN A 61 -11.23 26.27 22.60
C GLN A 61 -12.09 25.99 21.37
N ALA A 62 -12.81 26.97 20.85
CA ALA A 62 -13.62 26.82 19.63
C ALA A 62 -12.75 26.48 18.41
N GLY A 63 -11.58 27.12 18.29
CA GLY A 63 -10.58 26.80 17.28
C GLY A 63 -10.03 25.39 17.44
N THR A 64 -9.64 24.98 18.64
CA THR A 64 -9.15 23.62 18.92
C THR A 64 -10.19 22.55 18.61
N VAL A 65 -11.46 22.75 18.99
CA VAL A 65 -12.56 21.83 18.67
C VAL A 65 -12.78 21.78 17.16
N TYR A 66 -12.85 22.92 16.47
CA TYR A 66 -12.99 22.98 15.02
C TYR A 66 -11.85 22.25 14.29
N TYR A 67 -10.61 22.47 14.71
CA TYR A 67 -9.42 21.84 14.13
C TYR A 67 -9.32 20.35 14.45
N TYR A 68 -9.71 19.93 15.65
CA TYR A 68 -9.81 18.51 15.99
C TYR A 68 -10.88 17.82 15.14
N SER A 69 -12.06 18.43 14.96
CA SER A 69 -13.11 17.92 14.08
C SER A 69 -12.67 17.87 12.62
N LEU A 70 -11.91 18.87 12.15
CA LEU A 70 -11.35 18.86 10.79
C LEU A 70 -10.34 17.73 10.61
N LEU A 71 -9.45 17.48 11.59
CA LEU A 71 -8.56 16.33 11.58
C LEU A 71 -9.33 15.01 11.55
N GLN A 72 -10.35 14.83 12.42
CA GLN A 72 -11.19 13.62 12.40
C GLN A 72 -11.84 13.42 11.03
N SER A 73 -12.37 14.49 10.43
CA SER A 73 -12.97 14.43 9.09
C SER A 73 -11.94 14.03 8.03
N CYS A 74 -10.73 14.59 8.04
CA CYS A 74 -9.67 14.22 7.10
C CYS A 74 -9.24 12.75 7.27
N LEU A 75 -9.13 12.26 8.51
CA LEU A 75 -8.79 10.87 8.80
C LEU A 75 -9.91 9.92 8.34
N GLN A 76 -11.17 10.21 8.68
CA GLN A 76 -12.33 9.43 8.23
C GLN A 76 -12.42 9.39 6.70
N GLN A 77 -12.23 10.52 6.03
CA GLN A 77 -12.18 10.59 4.55
C GLN A 77 -11.02 9.76 3.99
N ALA A 78 -9.88 9.73 4.68
CA ALA A 78 -8.75 8.88 4.33
C ALA A 78 -8.95 7.39 4.70
N GLY A 79 -10.14 7.00 5.18
CA GLY A 79 -10.41 5.63 5.65
C GLY A 79 -9.54 5.26 6.85
N LEU A 80 -9.14 6.21 7.69
CA LEU A 80 -8.36 5.97 8.90
C LEU A 80 -9.28 5.99 10.13
N PRO A 81 -8.94 5.24 11.20
CA PRO A 81 -9.71 5.27 12.43
C PRO A 81 -9.65 6.66 13.08
N GLU A 82 -10.70 7.02 13.82
CA GLU A 82 -10.72 8.23 14.65
C GLU A 82 -9.57 8.22 15.66
N THR A 83 -9.00 9.39 15.93
CA THR A 83 -8.07 9.54 17.05
C THR A 83 -8.84 9.79 18.33
N GLN A 84 -8.17 9.55 19.47
CA GLN A 84 -8.76 9.76 20.78
C GLN A 84 -8.23 11.06 21.39
N ASP A 85 -9.14 11.96 21.78
CA ASP A 85 -8.78 13.13 22.59
C ASP A 85 -8.42 12.66 24.01
N ARG A 86 -7.20 12.97 24.42
CA ARG A 86 -6.64 12.63 25.74
C ARG A 86 -6.22 13.87 26.53
N SER A 87 -6.61 15.07 26.09
CA SER A 87 -6.29 16.34 26.75
C SER A 87 -6.69 16.39 28.23
N GLN A 88 -7.80 15.73 28.59
CA GLN A 88 -8.33 15.67 29.96
C GLN A 88 -7.74 14.54 30.82
N VAL A 89 -7.18 13.50 30.20
CA VAL A 89 -6.57 12.36 30.91
C VAL A 89 -5.25 12.00 30.22
N PRO A 90 -4.19 12.81 30.42
CA PRO A 90 -2.88 12.56 29.83
C PRO A 90 -2.31 11.25 30.38
N ARG A 91 -1.75 10.39 29.52
CA ARG A 91 -1.00 9.22 29.98
C ARG A 91 0.38 9.66 30.47
N THR A 92 0.75 9.26 31.68
CA THR A 92 2.13 9.42 32.18
C THR A 92 2.96 8.20 31.76
N GLY A 93 3.88 8.40 30.81
CA GLY A 93 4.79 7.38 30.29
C GLY A 93 4.47 6.94 28.85
N CYS A 94 5.50 6.83 28.01
CA CYS A 94 5.41 6.33 26.64
C CYS A 94 5.77 4.83 26.62
N PRO A 95 4.82 3.89 26.57
CA PRO A 95 5.12 2.61 25.95
C PRO A 95 5.39 2.92 24.48
N GLY A 96 6.57 2.59 23.94
CA GLY A 96 7.04 2.96 22.60
C GLY A 96 6.26 2.36 21.42
N ALA A 97 4.95 2.13 21.57
CA ALA A 97 4.04 1.50 20.64
C ALA A 97 2.90 2.41 20.13
N GLU A 98 2.79 3.65 20.62
CA GLU A 98 1.74 4.60 20.20
C GLU A 98 2.32 5.96 19.79
N VAL A 99 1.80 6.53 18.70
CA VAL A 99 2.12 7.90 18.26
C VAL A 99 1.15 8.87 18.95
N THR A 100 1.68 9.82 19.72
CA THR A 100 0.88 10.91 20.32
C THR A 100 0.98 12.16 19.45
N LEU A 101 -0.15 12.65 18.94
CA LEU A 101 -0.25 13.91 18.18
C LEU A 101 -0.70 15.05 19.12
N CYS A 102 0.14 16.07 19.30
CA CYS A 102 -0.24 17.31 19.97
C CYS A 102 -0.54 18.38 18.91
N ILE A 103 -1.78 18.85 18.86
CA ILE A 103 -2.25 19.85 17.88
C ILE A 103 -2.20 21.23 18.53
N LEU A 104 -1.26 22.08 18.11
CA LEU A 104 -1.14 23.47 18.60
C LEU A 104 -1.60 24.51 17.56
N GLY A 105 -2.36 24.10 16.53
CA GLY A 105 -2.83 24.99 15.45
C GLY A 105 -3.55 24.25 14.31
N SER A 106 -3.76 24.93 13.16
CA SER A 106 -4.52 24.41 12.01
C SER A 106 -3.99 23.04 11.51
N PRO A 107 -4.85 22.00 11.36
CA PRO A 107 -4.46 20.64 10.96
C PRO A 107 -3.74 20.57 9.61
N SER A 108 -4.11 21.44 8.67
CA SER A 108 -3.49 21.54 7.36
C SER A 108 -2.02 21.97 7.42
N THR A 109 -1.63 22.75 8.42
CA THR A 109 -0.26 23.18 8.68
C THR A 109 0.52 22.12 9.48
N PHE A 110 -0.17 21.34 10.31
CA PHE A 110 0.39 20.28 11.17
C PHE A 110 0.68 18.95 10.46
N LEU A 111 0.14 18.73 9.26
CA LEU A 111 0.55 17.61 8.41
C LEU A 111 2.10 17.63 8.16
N SER A 112 2.73 18.80 8.20
CA SER A 112 4.19 18.98 8.15
C SER A 112 4.93 18.33 9.34
N VAL A 113 4.34 18.32 10.53
CA VAL A 113 4.94 17.77 11.77
C VAL A 113 4.92 16.24 11.76
N LEU A 114 3.93 15.62 11.09
CA LEU A 114 3.91 14.18 10.83
C LEU A 114 5.09 13.72 9.94
N LEU A 115 5.69 14.61 9.15
CA LEU A 115 6.80 14.29 8.26
C LEU A 115 8.16 14.22 8.99
N GLU A 116 8.31 14.87 10.14
CA GLU A 116 9.59 14.91 10.87
C GLU A 116 9.78 13.77 11.87
N GLY A 117 8.77 12.93 12.13
CA GLY A 117 8.91 11.75 12.97
C GLY A 117 9.28 12.12 14.41
N GLY A 118 8.25 12.32 15.24
CA GLY A 118 8.31 12.81 16.63
C GLY A 118 9.61 12.51 17.39
N VAL A 119 10.50 13.49 17.42
CA VAL A 119 11.49 13.69 18.50
C VAL A 119 11.72 15.19 18.79
N GLN A 120 11.51 16.09 17.81
CA GLN A 120 11.58 17.54 18.03
C GLN A 120 10.42 18.25 17.31
N SER A 121 9.84 19.26 17.96
CA SER A 121 9.01 20.27 17.31
C SER A 121 9.95 21.31 16.70
N PRO A 122 9.84 21.67 15.40
CA PRO A 122 10.67 22.69 14.80
C PRO A 122 10.20 24.08 15.26
N GLY A 123 10.52 24.45 16.49
CA GLY A 123 10.71 25.84 16.87
C GLY A 123 12.10 26.29 16.41
N GLY A 124 12.26 26.58 15.11
CA GLY A 124 13.55 27.02 14.58
C GLY A 124 13.78 26.94 13.07
N CYS A 125 12.79 26.69 12.22
CA CYS A 125 12.98 26.86 10.77
C CYS A 125 12.94 28.35 10.39
N GLU A 126 14.05 29.05 10.63
CA GLU A 126 14.41 30.15 9.73
C GLU A 126 14.58 29.54 8.35
N ALA A 127 13.67 29.91 7.45
CA ALA A 127 13.76 29.59 6.04
C ALA A 127 15.13 30.08 5.53
N GLN A 128 16.09 29.15 5.38
CA GLN A 128 17.24 29.39 4.53
C GLN A 128 16.71 29.57 3.12
N ARG A 129 16.49 30.84 2.76
CA ARG A 129 16.32 31.29 1.39
C ARG A 129 17.51 30.76 0.59
N LEU A 130 17.27 29.75 -0.24
CA LEU A 130 18.13 29.48 -1.38
C LEU A 130 17.99 30.70 -2.31
N ALA A 131 18.85 31.68 -2.08
CA ALA A 131 19.09 32.74 -3.04
C ALA A 131 19.82 32.11 -4.23
N LEU A 132 19.13 31.99 -5.36
CA LEU A 132 19.77 31.84 -6.66
C LEU A 132 20.54 33.13 -6.94
N ALA A 133 21.81 33.17 -6.54
CA ALA A 133 22.74 34.21 -6.92
C ALA A 133 23.37 33.86 -8.27
N GLY A 134 23.07 34.68 -9.28
CA GLY A 134 24.05 35.10 -10.27
C GLY A 134 24.18 34.28 -11.55
N ALA A 135 23.38 34.62 -12.56
CA ALA A 135 23.89 34.82 -13.91
C ALA A 135 23.36 36.16 -14.43
N ALA A 136 24.14 37.21 -14.18
CA ALA A 136 23.94 38.54 -14.75
C ALA A 136 24.66 38.63 -16.11
N GLY A 137 24.01 39.34 -17.05
CA GLY A 137 24.49 39.66 -18.41
C GLY A 137 23.45 39.17 -19.42
N VAL A 138 22.66 40.01 -20.10
CA VAL A 138 23.11 41.16 -20.88
C VAL A 138 21.96 42.20 -21.05
N ALA A 139 22.33 43.45 -20.78
CA ALA A 139 21.87 44.74 -21.32
C ALA A 139 20.37 45.10 -21.43
N SER A 140 20.00 46.05 -20.57
CA SER A 140 18.94 47.05 -20.75
C SER A 140 19.16 47.96 -21.97
N VAL A 141 18.08 48.31 -22.68
CA VAL A 141 17.97 49.57 -23.45
C VAL A 141 16.63 50.26 -23.09
N PRO A 142 16.61 51.58 -22.84
CA PRO A 142 15.48 52.26 -22.22
C PRO A 142 14.46 52.80 -23.23
N THR A 143 13.21 52.83 -22.79
CA THR A 143 12.11 53.59 -23.40
C THR A 143 12.39 55.09 -23.39
N ASN A 144 12.23 55.76 -24.53
CA ASN A 144 12.09 57.22 -24.57
C ASN A 144 10.86 57.62 -25.41
N ARG A 145 10.10 58.57 -24.86
CA ARG A 145 8.86 59.15 -25.39
C ARG A 145 9.17 60.42 -26.19
N ALA A 146 8.20 60.79 -27.05
CA ALA A 146 8.01 62.07 -27.78
C ALA A 146 8.88 62.29 -29.03
N GLY A 147 8.38 62.81 -30.14
CA GLY A 147 7.06 63.35 -30.49
C GLY A 147 7.04 63.82 -31.97
N TYR A 148 5.98 64.54 -32.34
CA TYR A 148 5.72 65.21 -33.64
C TYR A 148 5.44 64.29 -34.85
N SER A 149 4.65 64.61 -35.88
CA SER A 149 3.49 65.48 -36.15
C SER A 149 3.28 65.41 -37.67
N GLY A 150 2.03 65.46 -38.18
CA GLY A 150 1.77 66.17 -39.44
C GLY A 150 1.63 65.37 -40.75
N ARG A 151 0.37 65.29 -41.19
CA ARG A 151 -0.19 65.65 -42.52
C ARG A 151 0.06 64.80 -43.78
N HIS A 152 -1.12 64.49 -44.37
CA HIS A 152 -1.53 64.54 -45.79
C HIS A 152 -0.99 63.54 -46.82
N GLY A 153 -1.93 62.93 -47.53
CA GLY A 153 -1.75 62.35 -48.86
C GLY A 153 -3.02 61.59 -49.28
N ALA A 154 -3.82 62.20 -50.15
CA ALA A 154 -5.09 61.69 -50.65
C ALA A 154 -4.94 60.95 -52.00
N GLY A 155 -5.99 60.18 -52.35
CA GLY A 155 -6.30 59.74 -53.72
C GLY A 155 -5.64 58.42 -54.12
N VAL A 156 -6.23 57.55 -54.95
CA VAL A 156 -7.23 57.75 -56.02
C VAL A 156 -7.64 56.36 -56.54
N THR A 157 -8.93 56.22 -56.88
CA THR A 157 -9.62 55.31 -57.85
C THR A 157 -9.16 53.84 -57.99
N GLY A 158 -10.01 52.81 -57.97
CA GLY A 158 -11.35 52.69 -58.54
C GLY A 158 -11.27 51.96 -59.88
N GLU A 159 -11.70 50.69 -59.94
CA GLU A 159 -12.18 50.09 -61.19
C GLU A 159 -13.00 48.82 -60.94
N THR A 160 -13.93 48.62 -61.86
CA THR A 160 -15.16 47.85 -61.83
C THR A 160 -15.05 46.53 -62.60
N GLY A 161 -15.84 45.53 -62.20
CA GLY A 161 -16.65 44.77 -63.16
C GLY A 161 -16.29 43.30 -63.40
N GLY A 162 -17.22 42.42 -63.01
CA GLY A 162 -17.87 41.52 -63.98
C GLY A 162 -17.40 40.07 -64.10
N GLY A 163 -18.12 39.18 -63.41
CA GLY A 163 -18.82 38.04 -64.02
C GLY A 163 -18.04 36.78 -64.43
N GLY A 164 -18.38 35.65 -63.82
CA GLY A 164 -18.08 34.32 -64.35
C GLY A 164 -18.22 33.20 -63.32
N GLU A 165 -19.43 32.64 -63.19
CA GLU A 165 -19.66 31.35 -62.54
C GLU A 165 -19.02 30.21 -63.35
N CYS A 166 -18.31 29.29 -62.70
CA CYS A 166 -18.29 27.87 -63.04
C CYS A 166 -17.83 27.04 -61.83
N ALA A 167 -18.65 26.04 -61.50
CA ALA A 167 -18.51 25.13 -60.37
C ALA A 167 -17.31 24.17 -60.53
N GLY A 168 -16.69 23.80 -59.41
CA GLY A 168 -15.71 22.72 -59.35
C GLY A 168 -15.18 22.56 -57.93
N GLY A 169 -15.53 21.44 -57.28
CA GLY A 169 -15.32 21.21 -55.85
C GLY A 169 -13.86 21.20 -55.39
N GLY A 170 -13.69 21.56 -54.11
CA GLY A 170 -12.47 21.41 -53.34
C GLY A 170 -12.75 21.66 -51.87
N CYS A 171 -12.60 20.62 -51.05
CA CYS A 171 -12.67 20.72 -49.59
C CYS A 171 -11.59 21.71 -49.10
N VAL A 172 -12.01 22.82 -48.50
CA VAL A 172 -11.16 23.71 -47.72
C VAL A 172 -11.12 23.18 -46.28
N PRO A 173 -9.96 23.06 -45.63
CA PRO A 173 -9.90 22.68 -44.22
C PRO A 173 -10.58 23.75 -43.35
N THR A 174 -11.56 23.33 -42.57
CA THR A 174 -12.21 24.15 -41.55
C THR A 174 -11.17 24.71 -40.58
N CYS A 175 -11.11 26.03 -40.46
CA CYS A 175 -10.36 26.73 -39.41
C CYS A 175 -10.77 26.23 -38.02
N PRO A 176 -9.85 26.19 -37.03
CA PRO A 176 -10.22 25.88 -35.66
C PRO A 176 -11.20 26.92 -35.14
N ALA A 177 -12.31 26.44 -34.57
CA ALA A 177 -13.36 27.28 -34.00
C ALA A 177 -12.75 28.25 -32.97
N ALA A 178 -12.98 29.55 -33.18
CA ALA A 178 -12.57 30.58 -32.25
C ALA A 178 -13.31 30.41 -30.92
N LEU A 179 -12.58 30.57 -29.80
CA LEU A 179 -13.14 30.59 -28.45
C LEU A 179 -14.26 31.65 -28.38
N PRO A 180 -15.40 31.36 -27.74
CA PRO A 180 -16.49 32.33 -27.61
C PRO A 180 -16.01 33.60 -26.90
N SER A 181 -16.47 34.76 -27.37
CA SER A 181 -16.16 36.05 -26.72
C SER A 181 -16.75 36.07 -25.31
N PRO A 182 -15.97 36.41 -24.27
CA PRO A 182 -16.44 36.38 -22.90
C PRO A 182 -17.57 37.41 -22.68
N PRO A 183 -18.52 37.12 -21.78
CA PRO A 183 -19.59 38.06 -21.43
C PRO A 183 -19.01 39.36 -20.85
N PRO A 184 -19.77 40.48 -20.87
CA PRO A 184 -19.29 41.76 -20.36
C PRO A 184 -19.12 41.69 -18.84
N GLY A 185 -17.88 41.49 -18.40
CA GLY A 185 -17.45 41.41 -17.00
C GLY A 185 -15.95 41.69 -16.90
N PRO A 186 -15.40 41.90 -15.70
CA PRO A 186 -13.95 42.01 -15.52
C PRO A 186 -13.28 40.74 -16.02
N GLU A 187 -12.17 40.87 -16.77
CA GLU A 187 -11.33 39.73 -17.15
C GLU A 187 -10.96 38.96 -15.89
N LEU A 188 -11.24 37.65 -15.84
CA LEU A 188 -10.96 36.82 -14.66
C LEU A 188 -9.62 36.10 -14.84
N ALA A 189 -8.88 35.97 -13.75
CA ALA A 189 -7.67 35.17 -13.69
C ALA A 189 -7.86 33.97 -12.77
N VAL A 190 -7.20 32.86 -13.12
CA VAL A 190 -7.19 31.61 -12.34
C VAL A 190 -5.78 31.35 -11.85
N ARG A 191 -5.65 31.16 -10.55
CA ARG A 191 -4.46 30.57 -9.92
C ARG A 191 -4.75 29.11 -9.62
N ILE A 192 -3.83 28.21 -9.94
CA ILE A 192 -3.96 26.78 -9.67
C ILE A 192 -2.82 26.34 -8.75
N CYS A 193 -3.17 25.78 -7.60
CA CYS A 193 -2.25 25.27 -6.59
C CYS A 193 -2.31 23.75 -6.64
N ALA A 194 -1.21 23.08 -6.97
CA ALA A 194 -1.13 21.64 -7.03
C ALA A 194 -0.21 21.11 -5.92
N VAL A 195 -0.69 20.18 -5.10
CA VAL A 195 0.14 19.44 -4.15
C VAL A 195 0.48 18.10 -4.77
N VAL A 196 1.76 17.79 -4.88
CA VAL A 196 2.29 16.51 -5.36
C VAL A 196 3.12 15.85 -4.26
N CYS A 197 3.03 14.52 -4.12
CA CYS A 197 3.68 13.77 -3.05
C CYS A 197 4.60 12.69 -3.59
N ARG A 198 5.64 12.36 -2.84
CA ARG A 198 6.56 11.26 -3.10
C ARG A 198 5.96 9.97 -2.57
N THR A 199 5.58 9.05 -3.45
CA THR A 199 5.13 7.71 -3.09
C THR A 199 6.31 6.74 -3.00
N GLN A 200 6.06 5.44 -2.92
CA GLN A 200 7.11 4.45 -2.75
C GLN A 200 7.88 4.25 -4.07
N GLY A 201 9.18 3.96 -3.98
CA GLY A 201 10.06 3.95 -5.15
C GLY A 201 10.30 5.35 -5.73
N ASP A 202 10.15 6.39 -4.91
CA ASP A 202 10.43 7.79 -5.25
C ASP A 202 9.67 8.31 -6.48
N ARG A 203 8.41 7.85 -6.63
CA ARG A 203 7.52 8.29 -7.70
C ARG A 203 6.70 9.52 -7.26
N PRO A 204 6.66 10.59 -8.06
CA PRO A 204 5.73 11.69 -7.84
C PRO A 204 4.29 11.29 -8.12
N LEU A 205 3.36 11.74 -7.27
CA LEU A 205 1.94 11.55 -7.46
C LEU A 205 1.17 12.80 -7.06
N LEU A 206 0.39 13.35 -7.98
CA LEU A 206 -0.47 14.49 -7.68
C LEU A 206 -1.49 14.11 -6.60
N SER A 207 -1.51 14.87 -5.52
CA SER A 207 -2.39 14.68 -4.37
C SER A 207 -3.64 15.54 -4.44
N LYS A 208 -3.51 16.85 -4.65
CA LYS A 208 -4.65 17.80 -4.63
C LYS A 208 -4.43 18.93 -5.62
N VAL A 209 -5.54 19.48 -6.11
CA VAL A 209 -5.56 20.71 -6.93
C VAL A 209 -6.62 21.64 -6.37
N VAL A 210 -6.20 22.85 -6.01
CA VAL A 210 -7.07 23.91 -5.50
C VAL A 210 -6.88 25.14 -6.38
N CYS A 211 -7.97 25.81 -6.68
CA CYS A 211 -7.95 26.99 -7.53
C CYS A 211 -8.46 28.22 -6.79
N GLY A 212 -7.95 29.38 -7.17
CA GLY A 212 -8.49 30.68 -6.80
C GLY A 212 -8.90 31.43 -8.06
N VAL A 213 -10.07 32.06 -8.04
CA VAL A 213 -10.54 32.93 -9.11
C VAL A 213 -10.66 34.36 -8.59
N GLY A 214 -10.22 35.31 -9.40
CA GLY A 214 -10.27 36.73 -9.06
C GLY A 214 -10.19 37.59 -10.31
N ARG A 215 -10.22 38.91 -10.13
CA ARG A 215 -10.08 39.85 -11.23
C ARG A 215 -8.65 39.81 -11.79
N GLY A 216 -8.52 39.72 -13.10
CA GLY A 216 -7.25 39.68 -13.84
C GLY A 216 -6.47 40.99 -13.79
N ASP A 217 -7.12 42.11 -13.45
CA ASP A 217 -6.47 43.39 -13.20
C ASP A 217 -5.82 43.51 -11.80
N ARG A 218 -5.89 42.46 -10.97
CA ARG A 218 -5.31 42.43 -9.62
C ARG A 218 -4.51 41.16 -9.36
N PRO A 219 -3.46 41.21 -8.51
CA PRO A 219 -2.74 40.01 -8.10
C PRO A 219 -3.63 39.05 -7.32
N LEU A 220 -3.67 37.79 -7.74
CA LEU A 220 -4.33 36.70 -7.03
C LEU A 220 -3.39 36.08 -5.99
N ARG A 221 -3.67 36.34 -4.70
CA ARG A 221 -2.94 35.75 -3.55
C ARG A 221 -3.78 34.66 -2.89
N HIS A 222 -3.12 33.65 -2.31
CA HIS A 222 -3.81 32.53 -1.64
C HIS A 222 -4.84 32.97 -0.58
N GLN A 223 -4.50 33.97 0.23
CA GLN A 223 -5.34 34.44 1.33
C GLN A 223 -6.46 35.40 0.87
N SER A 224 -6.46 35.82 -0.40
CA SER A 224 -7.41 36.80 -0.94
C SER A 224 -8.40 36.22 -1.94
N SER A 225 -8.44 34.89 -2.09
CA SER A 225 -9.38 34.19 -2.97
C SER A 225 -10.03 33.04 -2.23
N LEU A 226 -11.33 32.83 -2.45
CA LEU A 226 -11.99 31.62 -1.96
C LEU A 226 -11.45 30.40 -2.72
N PRO A 227 -11.07 29.32 -2.02
CA PRO A 227 -10.61 28.12 -2.68
C PRO A 227 -11.77 27.42 -3.39
N LEU A 228 -11.50 26.98 -4.61
CA LEU A 228 -12.43 26.33 -5.51
C LEU A 228 -11.82 25.05 -6.06
N THR A 229 -12.66 24.11 -6.52
CA THR A 229 -12.19 23.01 -7.36
C THR A 229 -11.79 23.53 -8.74
N LEU A 230 -10.94 22.77 -9.44
CA LEU A 230 -10.54 23.10 -10.81
C LEU A 230 -11.74 23.24 -11.74
N GLU A 231 -12.73 22.34 -11.63
CA GLU A 231 -13.98 22.38 -12.40
C GLU A 231 -14.70 23.72 -12.24
N VAL A 232 -14.92 24.14 -10.98
CA VAL A 232 -15.68 25.35 -10.68
C VAL A 232 -14.91 26.59 -11.12
N ALA A 233 -13.60 26.62 -10.86
CA ALA A 233 -12.75 27.74 -11.25
C ALA A 233 -12.71 27.92 -12.79
N LEU A 234 -12.56 26.83 -13.54
CA LEU A 234 -12.57 26.87 -14.99
C LEU A 234 -13.95 27.26 -15.54
N ALA A 235 -15.04 26.73 -14.97
CA ALA A 235 -16.39 27.12 -15.35
C ALA A 235 -16.66 28.61 -15.14
N GLN A 236 -16.19 29.21 -14.03
CA GLN A 236 -16.29 30.64 -13.78
C GLN A 236 -15.55 31.49 -14.82
N CYS A 237 -14.48 30.95 -15.41
CA CYS A 237 -13.72 31.59 -16.47
C CYS A 237 -14.21 31.24 -17.89
N GLY A 238 -15.39 30.63 -18.03
CA GLY A 238 -15.96 30.27 -19.34
C GLY A 238 -15.35 29.01 -19.97
N LEU A 239 -14.58 28.22 -19.21
CA LEU A 239 -13.91 26.99 -19.63
C LEU A 239 -14.54 25.75 -18.95
N GLY A 240 -15.87 25.63 -19.03
CA GLY A 240 -16.63 24.62 -18.30
C GLY A 240 -16.78 23.26 -19.00
N GLU A 241 -16.36 23.12 -20.25
CA GLU A 241 -16.52 21.86 -20.98
C GLU A 241 -15.68 20.73 -20.36
N ALA A 242 -16.29 19.58 -20.11
CA ALA A 242 -15.64 18.45 -19.45
C ALA A 242 -14.32 18.01 -20.14
N ALA A 243 -14.29 18.06 -21.48
CA ALA A 243 -13.09 17.75 -22.26
C ALA A 243 -11.96 18.77 -22.01
N GLN A 244 -12.27 20.06 -21.93
CA GLN A 244 -11.29 21.12 -21.66
C GLN A 244 -10.75 21.01 -20.23
N VAL A 245 -11.63 20.82 -19.24
CA VAL A 245 -11.26 20.61 -17.83
C VAL A 245 -10.34 19.39 -17.70
N ALA A 246 -10.67 18.28 -18.38
CA ALA A 246 -9.84 17.07 -18.36
C ALA A 246 -8.44 17.30 -18.96
N VAL A 247 -8.33 18.08 -20.03
CA VAL A 247 -7.04 18.44 -20.64
C VAL A 247 -6.21 19.30 -19.67
N VAL A 248 -6.80 20.34 -19.08
CA VAL A 248 -6.12 21.21 -18.11
C VAL A 248 -5.66 20.39 -16.90
N ARG A 249 -6.54 19.56 -16.33
CA ARG A 249 -6.23 18.66 -15.21
C ARG A 249 -5.04 17.76 -15.52
N ARG A 250 -5.01 17.14 -16.71
CA ARG A 250 -3.91 16.28 -17.14
C ARG A 250 -2.59 17.04 -17.27
N ARG A 251 -2.61 18.26 -17.82
CA ARG A 251 -1.41 19.09 -17.98
C ARG A 251 -0.88 19.58 -16.63
N VAL A 252 -1.77 20.03 -15.72
CA VAL A 252 -1.40 20.43 -14.35
C VAL A 252 -0.77 19.26 -13.60
N LYS A 253 -1.40 18.07 -13.70
CA LYS A 253 -0.85 16.83 -13.13
C LYS A 253 0.56 16.56 -13.63
N ALA A 254 0.73 16.49 -14.96
CA ALA A 254 2.02 16.17 -15.56
C ALA A 254 3.11 17.19 -15.18
N ALA A 255 2.78 18.49 -15.16
CA ALA A 255 3.72 19.53 -14.80
C ALA A 255 4.11 19.48 -13.30
N ALA A 256 3.15 19.23 -12.41
CA ALA A 256 3.42 19.11 -10.97
C ALA A 256 4.26 17.85 -10.65
N GLU A 257 3.90 16.71 -11.25
CA GLU A 257 4.66 15.45 -11.11
C GLU A 257 6.08 15.58 -11.67
N ALA A 258 6.25 16.24 -12.82
CA ALA A 258 7.58 16.53 -13.38
C ALA A 258 8.41 17.46 -12.48
N ALA A 259 7.79 18.44 -11.83
CA ALA A 259 8.49 19.34 -10.91
C ALA A 259 9.05 18.58 -9.69
N LEU A 260 8.25 17.71 -9.06
CA LEU A 260 8.75 16.87 -7.98
C LEU A 260 9.77 15.85 -8.51
N ALA A 261 9.57 15.25 -9.69
CA ALA A 261 10.56 14.34 -10.29
C ALA A 261 11.95 15.01 -10.43
N ALA A 262 11.98 16.27 -10.86
CA ALA A 262 13.22 17.03 -10.97
C ALA A 262 13.88 17.28 -9.61
N VAL A 263 13.09 17.58 -8.57
CA VAL A 263 13.61 17.69 -7.19
C VAL A 263 14.17 16.37 -6.69
N LEU A 264 13.47 15.26 -6.93
CA LEU A 264 13.94 13.93 -6.53
C LEU A 264 15.23 13.54 -7.26
N ALA A 265 15.34 13.84 -8.55
CA ALA A 265 16.57 13.62 -9.33
C ALA A 265 17.74 14.51 -8.88
N LEU A 266 17.47 15.70 -8.35
CA LEU A 266 18.49 16.52 -7.71
C LEU A 266 18.96 15.88 -6.40
N GLU A 267 18.02 15.42 -5.56
CA GLU A 267 18.30 14.82 -4.25
C GLU A 267 19.15 13.55 -4.33
N THR A 268 19.00 12.74 -5.38
CA THR A 268 19.82 11.52 -5.56
C THR A 268 21.31 11.83 -5.73
N GLY A 269 21.65 13.03 -6.21
CA GLY A 269 23.03 13.50 -6.33
C GLY A 269 23.62 14.09 -5.05
N LEU A 270 22.83 14.23 -3.98
CA LEU A 270 23.24 14.92 -2.75
C LEU A 270 23.59 13.94 -1.61
N SER A 271 24.69 14.21 -0.91
CA SER A 271 25.02 13.54 0.35
C SER A 271 23.95 13.80 1.42
N ALA A 272 23.95 12.99 2.48
CA ALA A 272 23.04 13.21 3.60
C ALA A 272 23.24 14.59 4.23
N GLU A 273 24.48 15.05 4.38
CA GLU A 273 24.83 16.37 4.92
C GLU A 273 24.34 17.49 4.01
N GLN A 274 24.52 17.34 2.68
CA GLN A 274 24.04 18.31 1.70
C GLN A 274 22.51 18.44 1.67
N ARG A 275 21.79 17.37 2.01
CA ARG A 275 20.33 17.40 2.15
C ARG A 275 19.85 18.01 3.48
N GLY A 276 20.74 18.25 4.44
CA GLY A 276 20.38 18.72 5.78
C GLY A 276 20.18 17.59 6.80
N GLY A 277 20.69 16.39 6.52
CA GLY A 277 20.68 15.24 7.40
C GLY A 277 20.23 13.95 6.71
N ARG A 278 20.51 12.80 7.33
CA ARG A 278 20.16 11.48 6.78
C ARG A 278 18.66 11.31 6.50
N ARG A 279 17.80 11.99 7.25
CA ARG A 279 16.34 11.92 7.14
C ARG A 279 15.73 13.00 6.25
N ALA A 280 16.52 14.00 5.88
CA ALA A 280 16.08 15.14 5.10
C ALA A 280 15.89 14.73 3.64
N ARG A 281 14.65 14.88 3.18
CA ARG A 281 14.24 14.67 1.78
C ARG A 281 12.87 15.31 1.56
N THR A 282 12.59 15.63 0.31
CA THR A 282 11.32 16.19 -0.14
C THR A 282 10.30 15.07 -0.27
N ASP A 283 9.27 15.13 0.55
CA ASP A 283 8.15 14.18 0.54
C ASP A 283 6.92 14.71 -0.17
N PHE A 284 6.81 16.02 -0.32
CA PHE A 284 5.76 16.67 -1.09
C PHE A 284 6.26 18.01 -1.60
N LEU A 285 5.59 18.52 -2.63
CA LEU A 285 5.86 19.81 -3.23
C LEU A 285 4.53 20.50 -3.55
N GLY A 286 4.41 21.77 -3.21
CA GLY A 286 3.35 22.64 -3.71
C GLY A 286 3.84 23.35 -4.97
N VAL A 287 3.06 23.30 -6.05
CA VAL A 287 3.39 23.96 -7.31
C VAL A 287 2.24 24.89 -7.68
N ASP A 288 2.55 26.18 -7.76
CA ASP A 288 1.60 27.19 -8.22
C ASP A 288 1.70 27.39 -9.72
N PHE A 289 0.55 27.44 -10.38
CA PHE A 289 0.43 27.65 -11.81
C PHE A 289 -0.48 28.84 -12.15
N ALA A 290 -0.13 29.53 -13.23
CA ALA A 290 -1.08 30.30 -14.03
C ALA A 290 -1.46 29.49 -15.29
N LEU A 291 -2.67 29.69 -15.79
CA LEU A 291 -3.05 29.20 -17.11
C LEU A 291 -2.78 30.29 -18.16
N THR A 292 -2.09 29.90 -19.24
CA THR A 292 -1.89 30.74 -20.42
C THR A 292 -2.33 29.99 -21.68
N VAL A 293 -2.51 30.73 -22.78
CA VAL A 293 -2.73 30.13 -24.10
C VAL A 293 -1.40 30.15 -24.84
N ALA A 294 -0.84 28.97 -25.10
CA ALA A 294 0.39 28.79 -25.88
C ALA A 294 0.10 27.87 -27.07
N GLY A 295 0.38 28.33 -28.29
CA GLY A 295 0.12 27.56 -29.51
C GLY A 295 -1.34 27.17 -29.71
N GLY A 296 -2.29 28.01 -29.26
CA GLY A 296 -3.73 27.72 -29.33
C GLY A 296 -4.25 26.75 -28.26
N ALA A 297 -3.42 26.33 -27.29
CA ALA A 297 -3.82 25.41 -26.23
C ALA A 297 -3.58 25.99 -24.82
N LEU A 298 -4.52 25.72 -23.91
CA LEU A 298 -4.40 26.07 -22.49
C LEU A 298 -3.26 25.30 -21.84
N THR A 299 -2.27 26.02 -21.34
CA THR A 299 -1.01 25.47 -20.84
C THR A 299 -0.74 26.03 -19.44
N PRO A 300 -0.51 25.17 -18.43
CA PRO A 300 -0.10 25.63 -17.11
C PRO A 300 1.37 26.08 -17.14
N VAL A 301 1.65 27.25 -16.59
CA VAL A 301 3.00 27.79 -16.39
C VAL A 301 3.27 27.84 -14.90
N ALA A 302 4.30 27.13 -14.45
CA ALA A 302 4.71 27.14 -13.05
C ALA A 302 5.22 28.53 -12.66
N LEU A 303 4.66 29.10 -11.59
CA LEU A 303 5.01 30.41 -11.07
C LEU A 303 6.00 30.30 -9.91
N GLU A 304 5.68 29.43 -8.94
CA GLU A 304 6.49 29.23 -7.74
C GLU A 304 6.29 27.82 -7.16
N LEU A 305 7.25 27.41 -6.33
CA LEU A 305 7.17 26.21 -5.51
C LEU A 305 6.86 26.62 -4.06
N ASN A 306 5.68 26.26 -3.57
CA ASN A 306 5.21 26.69 -2.25
C ASN A 306 4.35 25.63 -1.55
N GLY A 307 4.99 24.80 -0.73
CA GLY A 307 4.30 23.75 0.03
C GLY A 307 3.30 24.29 1.05
N CYS A 308 3.68 25.30 1.84
CA CYS A 308 2.86 25.81 2.95
C CYS A 308 1.54 26.40 2.45
N LEU A 309 1.59 27.33 1.50
CA LEU A 309 0.39 28.01 1.03
C LEU A 309 -0.52 27.10 0.20
N CYS A 310 0.05 26.13 -0.53
CA CYS A 310 -0.74 25.10 -1.21
C CYS A 310 -1.49 24.22 -0.21
N LEU A 311 -0.87 23.84 0.92
CA LEU A 311 -1.53 23.07 1.99
C LEU A 311 -2.59 23.90 2.71
N GLU A 312 -2.34 25.19 2.98
CA GLU A 312 -3.34 26.10 3.54
C GLU A 312 -4.58 26.19 2.65
N ALA A 313 -4.39 26.39 1.33
CA ALA A 313 -5.48 26.44 0.37
C ALA A 313 -6.26 25.11 0.29
N CYS A 314 -5.57 23.97 0.38
CA CYS A 314 -6.20 22.65 0.47
C CYS A 314 -7.05 22.51 1.73
N GLY A 315 -6.49 22.87 2.89
CA GLY A 315 -7.23 22.81 4.17
C GLY A 315 -8.43 23.73 4.20
N ALA A 316 -8.33 24.92 3.61
CA ALA A 316 -9.44 25.87 3.52
C ALA A 316 -10.57 25.33 2.63
N LEU A 317 -10.25 24.69 1.49
CA LEU A 317 -11.27 24.06 0.64
C LEU A 317 -12.03 22.95 1.37
N GLU A 318 -11.32 22.13 2.15
CA GLU A 318 -11.90 21.04 2.92
C GLU A 318 -12.75 21.57 4.09
N GLY A 319 -12.27 22.59 4.79
CA GLY A 319 -12.98 23.23 5.90
C GLY A 319 -14.27 23.93 5.48
N LEU A 320 -14.30 24.57 4.29
CA LEU A 320 -15.54 25.12 3.72
C LEU A 320 -16.61 24.03 3.48
N TRP A 321 -16.19 22.76 3.36
CA TRP A 321 -17.02 21.63 2.93
C TRP A 321 -17.24 20.61 4.06
N ALA A 322 -17.03 20.97 5.33
CA ALA A 322 -17.07 20.09 6.51
C ALA A 322 -18.44 19.42 6.83
N ALA A 323 -19.42 19.46 5.93
CA ALA A 323 -20.61 18.62 6.02
C ALA A 323 -20.32 17.21 5.48
N PRO A 324 -20.71 16.12 6.18
CA PRO A 324 -20.46 14.76 5.73
C PRO A 324 -21.21 14.51 4.42
N ARG A 325 -20.48 14.39 3.32
CA ARG A 325 -21.09 13.98 2.05
C ARG A 325 -21.50 12.51 2.15
N ARG A 326 -22.80 12.24 1.97
CA ARG A 326 -23.28 10.94 1.48
C ARG A 326 -23.47 11.06 -0.02
N GLY A 327 -22.55 10.50 -0.81
CA GLY A 327 -22.70 10.41 -2.27
C GLY A 327 -21.40 9.96 -2.99
N PRO A 328 -21.48 9.58 -4.28
CA PRO A 328 -20.33 9.05 -5.04
C PRO A 328 -19.20 10.06 -5.31
N ALA A 329 -19.40 11.33 -4.95
CA ALA A 329 -18.36 12.37 -4.96
C ALA A 329 -17.81 12.70 -3.55
N ALA A 330 -18.41 12.14 -2.50
CA ALA A 330 -17.78 11.98 -1.18
C ALA A 330 -16.63 10.97 -1.27
N GLU A 331 -16.82 9.97 -2.13
CA GLU A 331 -15.84 8.96 -2.53
C GLU A 331 -14.63 9.55 -3.26
N ALA A 332 -14.63 10.83 -3.65
CA ALA A 332 -13.45 11.49 -4.25
C ALA A 332 -12.48 12.06 -3.21
N ALA A 333 -12.84 12.06 -1.92
CA ALA A 333 -11.91 12.35 -0.84
C ALA A 333 -11.00 11.13 -0.64
N ALA A 334 -10.06 10.98 -1.56
CA ALA A 334 -8.96 10.06 -1.44
C ALA A 334 -8.31 10.24 -0.06
N ALA A 335 -7.92 9.13 0.57
CA ALA A 335 -6.73 9.10 1.38
C ALA A 335 -5.59 9.61 0.49
N ALA A 336 -5.39 10.93 0.54
CA ALA A 336 -4.61 11.68 -0.42
C ALA A 336 -3.15 11.18 -0.33
N PRO A 337 -2.41 11.02 -1.44
CA PRO A 337 -1.00 10.64 -1.44
C PRO A 337 -0.16 11.31 -0.34
N LEU A 338 -0.54 12.54 0.05
CA LEU A 338 -0.02 13.25 1.21
C LEU A 338 -0.14 12.49 2.56
N VAL A 339 -1.32 11.99 2.90
CA VAL A 339 -1.59 11.22 4.13
C VAL A 339 -0.82 9.91 4.12
N GLU A 340 -0.83 9.19 3.00
CA GLU A 340 -0.05 7.96 2.82
C GLU A 340 1.45 8.20 3.04
N THR A 341 1.99 9.26 2.44
CA THR A 341 3.39 9.65 2.62
C THR A 341 3.72 9.89 4.10
N MET A 342 2.80 10.49 4.86
CA MET A 342 2.95 10.75 6.31
C MET A 342 2.87 9.49 7.16
N LEU A 343 1.89 8.62 6.90
CA LEU A 343 1.76 7.35 7.60
C LEU A 343 3.01 6.49 7.40
N ARG A 344 3.51 6.45 6.17
CA ARG A 344 4.75 5.74 5.86
C ARG A 344 5.95 6.35 6.56
N ARG A 345 6.07 7.69 6.63
CA ARG A 345 7.15 8.34 7.40
C ARG A 345 7.08 7.99 8.89
N SER A 346 5.88 8.00 9.45
CA SER A 346 5.64 7.62 10.83
C SER A 346 6.02 6.16 11.08
N ALA A 347 5.58 5.24 10.22
CA ALA A 347 5.92 3.83 10.30
C ALA A 347 7.44 3.60 10.21
N ARG A 348 8.13 4.27 9.29
CA ARG A 348 9.59 4.22 9.19
C ARG A 348 10.28 4.71 10.46
N CYS A 349 9.82 5.83 11.01
CA CYS A 349 10.38 6.37 12.26
C CYS A 349 10.19 5.41 13.44
N LEU A 350 9.05 4.73 13.53
CA LEU A 350 8.77 3.74 14.59
C LEU A 350 9.62 2.47 14.46
N MET A 351 9.94 2.10 13.23
CA MET A 351 10.65 0.88 12.90
C MET A 351 12.17 1.06 12.82
N GLU A 352 12.66 2.28 12.62
CA GLU A 352 14.09 2.57 12.52
C GLU A 352 14.84 2.12 13.77
N GLY A 353 15.88 1.32 13.57
CA GLY A 353 16.74 0.78 14.62
C GLY A 353 16.19 -0.44 15.36
N ARG A 354 14.94 -0.85 15.10
CA ARG A 354 14.34 -2.06 15.70
C ARG A 354 15.11 -3.31 15.30
N GLN A 355 15.31 -4.19 16.26
CA GLN A 355 16.02 -5.46 16.08
C GLN A 355 15.03 -6.60 15.88
N LEU A 356 15.01 -7.18 14.68
CA LEU A 356 14.09 -8.24 14.30
C LEU A 356 14.87 -9.52 14.02
N LEU A 357 14.37 -10.66 14.53
CA LEU A 357 14.87 -11.97 14.15
C LEU A 357 14.03 -12.54 13.01
N LEU A 358 14.69 -12.85 11.90
CA LEU A 358 14.10 -13.47 10.72
C LEU A 358 14.55 -14.94 10.64
N ILE A 359 13.61 -15.86 10.43
CA ILE A 359 13.89 -17.30 10.27
C ILE A 359 13.62 -17.70 8.82
N GLY A 360 14.64 -18.24 8.15
CA GLY A 360 14.58 -18.60 6.74
C GLY A 360 14.72 -17.38 5.82
N ALA A 361 15.82 -17.33 5.09
CA ALA A 361 16.16 -16.24 4.18
C ALA A 361 15.38 -16.34 2.85
N GLY A 362 15.01 -17.56 2.45
CA GLY A 362 14.42 -17.85 1.14
C GLY A 362 15.38 -17.55 -0.02
N GLY A 363 14.98 -17.91 -1.23
CA GLY A 363 15.82 -17.77 -2.43
C GLY A 363 15.90 -16.35 -3.01
N VAL A 364 16.34 -16.27 -4.27
CA VAL A 364 16.49 -15.04 -5.05
C VAL A 364 15.22 -14.18 -5.09
N SER A 365 14.04 -14.81 -5.10
CA SER A 365 12.74 -14.15 -5.11
C SER A 365 12.47 -13.30 -3.88
N LYS A 366 13.29 -13.44 -2.82
CA LYS A 366 13.18 -12.69 -1.56
C LYS A 366 14.23 -11.59 -1.41
N LYS A 367 14.99 -11.27 -2.47
CA LYS A 367 15.99 -10.18 -2.44
C LYS A 367 15.43 -8.84 -1.97
N PHE A 368 14.18 -8.53 -2.34
CA PHE A 368 13.50 -7.29 -1.94
C PHE A 368 13.41 -7.11 -0.42
N VAL A 369 13.41 -8.20 0.37
CA VAL A 369 13.29 -8.16 1.84
C VAL A 369 14.44 -7.38 2.43
N TRP A 370 15.66 -7.68 1.99
CA TRP A 370 16.88 -7.10 2.53
C TRP A 370 17.01 -5.62 2.15
N GLU A 371 16.61 -5.29 0.92
CA GLU A 371 16.53 -3.91 0.44
C GLU A 371 15.50 -3.12 1.23
N ALA A 372 14.28 -3.65 1.39
CA ALA A 372 13.21 -3.02 2.16
C ALA A 372 13.59 -2.84 3.63
N ALA A 373 14.19 -3.86 4.26
CA ALA A 373 14.63 -3.78 5.65
C ALA A 373 15.68 -2.69 5.86
N ARG A 374 16.67 -2.60 4.97
CA ARG A 374 17.65 -1.51 4.97
C ARG A 374 16.97 -0.15 4.80
N ASP A 375 16.05 -0.04 3.86
CA ASP A 375 15.34 1.21 3.57
C ASP A 375 14.45 1.65 4.76
N TYR A 376 13.91 0.71 5.52
CA TYR A 376 13.17 0.97 6.76
C TYR A 376 14.06 1.14 7.99
N GLY A 377 15.38 1.02 7.85
CA GLY A 377 16.33 1.16 8.95
C GLY A 377 16.24 0.03 9.97
N LEU A 378 15.69 -1.13 9.59
CA LEU A 378 15.60 -2.30 10.44
C LEU A 378 17.00 -2.89 10.67
N LYS A 379 17.20 -3.47 11.86
CA LYS A 379 18.34 -4.32 12.16
C LYS A 379 17.87 -5.78 12.16
N LEU A 380 18.20 -6.53 11.13
CA LEU A 380 17.85 -7.94 11.01
C LEU A 380 18.95 -8.84 11.61
N HIS A 381 18.52 -9.80 12.39
CA HIS A 381 19.28 -11.00 12.74
C HIS A 381 18.65 -12.16 11.96
N LEU A 382 19.46 -13.02 11.36
CA LEU A 382 18.97 -14.09 10.48
C LEU A 382 19.34 -15.46 11.04
N VAL A 383 18.37 -16.37 11.06
CA VAL A 383 18.56 -17.81 11.22
C VAL A 383 18.41 -18.49 9.86
N GLU A 384 19.42 -19.22 9.42
CA GLU A 384 19.45 -19.86 8.10
C GLU A 384 20.29 -21.15 8.11
N SER A 385 19.85 -22.13 7.31
CA SER A 385 20.51 -23.43 7.14
C SER A 385 21.74 -23.34 6.24
N ASP A 386 21.71 -22.54 5.18
CA ASP A 386 22.88 -22.39 4.30
C ASP A 386 23.88 -21.37 4.89
N PRO A 387 25.07 -21.79 5.36
CA PRO A 387 26.07 -20.87 5.89
C PRO A 387 26.66 -19.94 4.83
N ASN A 388 26.48 -20.25 3.53
CA ASN A 388 26.95 -19.44 2.41
C ASN A 388 25.85 -18.58 1.79
N HIS A 389 24.67 -18.52 2.42
CA HIS A 389 23.54 -17.76 1.91
C HIS A 389 23.92 -16.28 1.69
N PHE A 390 23.52 -15.68 0.56
CA PHE A 390 23.92 -14.31 0.19
C PHE A 390 23.51 -13.26 1.24
N ALA A 391 22.41 -13.52 1.96
CA ALA A 391 21.89 -12.63 3.00
C ALA A 391 22.78 -12.57 4.25
N SER A 392 23.70 -13.52 4.46
CA SER A 392 24.62 -13.55 5.61
C SER A 392 25.44 -12.25 5.75
N GLN A 393 25.74 -11.58 4.63
CA GLN A 393 26.49 -10.33 4.60
C GLN A 393 25.60 -9.07 4.72
N LEU A 394 24.28 -9.24 4.69
CA LEU A 394 23.31 -8.14 4.69
C LEU A 394 22.69 -7.89 6.08
N VAL A 395 22.98 -8.74 7.05
CA VAL A 395 22.33 -8.79 8.38
C VAL A 395 23.32 -8.43 9.50
N GLN A 396 22.80 -7.99 10.65
CA GLN A 396 23.61 -7.65 11.82
C GLN A 396 24.19 -8.89 12.50
N THR A 397 23.48 -10.01 12.44
CA THR A 397 23.94 -11.28 13.01
C THR A 397 23.40 -12.42 12.18
N PHE A 398 24.27 -13.36 11.87
CA PHE A 398 23.91 -14.61 11.20
C PHE A 398 24.01 -15.78 12.20
N ILE A 399 22.94 -16.55 12.35
CA ILE A 399 22.85 -17.76 13.16
C ILE A 399 22.70 -18.92 12.17
N HIS A 400 23.77 -19.67 11.97
CA HIS A 400 23.70 -20.93 11.24
C HIS A 400 22.96 -21.96 12.10
N PHE A 401 21.80 -22.39 11.64
CA PHE A 401 20.96 -23.38 12.31
C PHE A 401 20.10 -24.06 11.26
N ASP A 402 19.95 -25.37 11.36
CA ASP A 402 19.11 -26.12 10.44
C ASP A 402 17.61 -25.81 10.68
N VAL A 403 17.03 -25.05 9.77
CA VAL A 403 15.62 -24.66 9.77
C VAL A 403 14.76 -25.51 8.82
N THR A 404 15.29 -26.62 8.27
CA THR A 404 14.52 -27.51 7.37
C THR A 404 13.95 -28.73 8.08
N GLU A 405 14.49 -29.16 9.22
CA GLU A 405 13.95 -30.27 10.02
C GLU A 405 12.80 -29.81 10.96
N HIS A 406 11.55 -30.02 10.53
CA HIS A 406 10.37 -29.53 11.25
C HIS A 406 9.73 -30.53 12.22
N ARG A 407 10.15 -31.80 12.23
CA ARG A 407 9.66 -32.78 13.22
C ARG A 407 10.18 -32.50 14.63
N ARG A 408 11.22 -31.66 14.73
CA ARG A 408 11.88 -31.26 15.98
C ARG A 408 11.71 -29.78 16.28
N ASP A 409 10.74 -29.11 15.66
CA ASP A 409 10.50 -27.66 15.82
C ASP A 409 10.42 -27.21 17.30
N GLU A 410 9.80 -27.99 18.20
CA GLU A 410 9.78 -27.68 19.64
C GLU A 410 11.18 -27.67 20.29
N GLU A 411 12.02 -28.64 19.92
CA GLU A 411 13.39 -28.71 20.42
C GLU A 411 14.25 -27.61 19.79
N ASN A 412 14.12 -27.44 18.48
CA ASN A 412 14.81 -26.42 17.69
C ASN A 412 14.51 -25.01 18.20
N ALA A 413 13.25 -24.71 18.55
CA ALA A 413 12.87 -23.44 19.13
C ALA A 413 13.57 -23.17 20.48
N ARG A 414 13.69 -24.18 21.35
CA ARG A 414 14.41 -24.04 22.64
C ARG A 414 15.89 -23.78 22.44
N LEU A 415 16.53 -24.56 21.55
CA LEU A 415 17.94 -24.40 21.20
C LEU A 415 18.22 -23.02 20.59
N LEU A 416 17.37 -22.57 19.66
CA LEU A 416 17.46 -21.24 19.09
C LEU A 416 17.27 -20.15 20.14
N ALA A 417 16.32 -20.31 21.07
CA ALA A 417 16.12 -19.36 22.15
C ALA A 417 17.36 -19.26 23.07
N GLU A 418 18.02 -20.38 23.37
CA GLU A 418 19.29 -20.40 24.10
C GLU A 418 20.40 -19.69 23.33
N LEU A 419 20.53 -19.92 22.02
CA LEU A 419 21.51 -19.25 21.16
C LEU A 419 21.28 -17.73 21.09
N VAL A 420 20.03 -17.30 20.95
CA VAL A 420 19.63 -15.88 20.94
C VAL A 420 19.99 -15.22 22.27
N ARG A 421 19.67 -15.86 23.41
CA ARG A 421 20.02 -15.37 24.74
C ARG A 421 21.52 -15.34 24.98
N ALA A 422 22.25 -16.39 24.59
CA ALA A 422 23.70 -16.50 24.75
C ALA A 422 24.46 -15.42 23.96
N ARG A 423 23.92 -14.99 22.82
CA ARG A 423 24.44 -13.87 22.02
C ARG A 423 24.04 -12.48 22.54
N GLY A 424 23.21 -12.42 23.59
CA GLY A 424 22.74 -11.16 24.17
C GLY A 424 21.87 -10.33 23.22
N LEU A 425 21.18 -10.96 22.28
CA LEU A 425 20.35 -10.26 21.31
C LEU A 425 19.10 -9.71 22.00
N GLN A 426 18.87 -8.40 21.87
CA GLN A 426 17.65 -7.75 22.33
C GLN A 426 16.72 -7.55 21.15
N LEU A 427 15.75 -8.44 21.02
CA LEU A 427 14.83 -8.47 19.89
C LEU A 427 13.54 -7.69 20.23
N ASP A 428 13.11 -6.82 19.30
CA ASP A 428 11.82 -6.15 19.33
C ASP A 428 10.71 -7.02 18.73
N GLY A 429 11.06 -7.97 17.85
CA GLY A 429 10.12 -8.88 17.21
C GLY A 429 10.82 -10.04 16.48
N CYS A 430 10.04 -11.05 16.10
CA CYS A 430 10.49 -12.18 15.31
C CYS A 430 9.40 -12.61 14.32
N PHE A 431 9.78 -12.87 13.09
CA PHE A 431 8.85 -13.30 12.04
C PHE A 431 9.54 -14.12 10.96
N SER A 432 8.76 -14.69 10.05
CA SER A 432 9.24 -15.30 8.82
C SER A 432 8.25 -15.00 7.69
N TYR A 433 8.76 -14.95 6.47
CA TYR A 433 7.97 -14.98 5.24
C TYR A 433 8.17 -16.30 4.47
N TRP A 434 8.96 -17.22 5.01
CA TRP A 434 9.21 -18.52 4.44
C TRP A 434 8.21 -19.50 5.05
N ASP A 435 7.36 -20.10 4.20
CA ASP A 435 6.17 -20.83 4.63
C ASP A 435 6.50 -21.98 5.60
N ASP A 436 7.62 -22.65 5.38
CA ASP A 436 8.03 -23.81 6.16
C ASP A 436 8.47 -23.42 7.58
N CYS A 437 9.03 -22.21 7.75
CA CYS A 437 9.56 -21.75 9.03
C CYS A 437 8.50 -21.12 9.96
N LEU A 438 7.24 -21.00 9.55
CA LEU A 438 6.22 -20.25 10.30
C LEU A 438 5.87 -20.89 11.65
N VAL A 439 5.87 -22.23 11.74
CA VAL A 439 5.61 -22.94 13.01
C VAL A 439 6.79 -22.80 13.97
N LEU A 440 8.01 -23.06 13.50
CA LEU A 440 9.24 -22.83 14.25
C LEU A 440 9.32 -21.39 14.77
N THR A 441 8.97 -20.41 13.93
CA THR A 441 8.93 -18.99 14.30
C THR A 441 7.97 -18.74 15.46
N ALA A 442 6.75 -19.26 15.40
CA ALA A 442 5.78 -19.08 16.48
C ALA A 442 6.23 -19.74 17.79
N LEU A 443 6.84 -20.92 17.73
CA LEU A 443 7.40 -21.60 18.90
C LEU A 443 8.56 -20.79 19.50
N LEU A 444 9.45 -20.27 18.66
CA LEU A 444 10.55 -19.43 19.12
C LEU A 444 10.05 -18.12 19.75
N CYS A 445 9.04 -17.47 19.16
CA CYS A 445 8.39 -16.31 19.75
C CYS A 445 7.81 -16.65 21.13
N GLN A 446 7.16 -17.81 21.29
CA GLN A 446 6.65 -18.26 22.58
C GLN A 446 7.77 -18.44 23.62
N GLU A 447 8.89 -19.08 23.24
CA GLU A 447 10.05 -19.26 24.11
C GLU A 447 10.70 -17.93 24.51
N LEU A 448 10.74 -16.95 23.60
CA LEU A 448 11.33 -15.63 23.82
C LEU A 448 10.37 -14.60 24.44
N GLY A 449 9.08 -14.91 24.54
CA GLY A 449 8.06 -13.97 25.00
C GLY A 449 7.78 -12.82 24.01
N LEU A 450 7.98 -13.07 22.71
CA LEU A 450 7.73 -12.10 21.64
C LEU A 450 6.29 -12.21 21.08
N PRO A 451 5.72 -11.12 20.53
CA PRO A 451 4.40 -11.16 19.90
C PRO A 451 4.35 -12.12 18.71
N CYS A 452 3.36 -13.03 18.70
CA CYS A 452 3.07 -13.92 17.57
C CYS A 452 1.68 -14.58 17.75
N ASN A 453 1.13 -15.16 16.67
CA ASN A 453 -0.01 -16.07 16.81
C ASN A 453 0.41 -17.34 17.58
N PRO A 454 -0.52 -18.01 18.28
CA PRO A 454 -0.23 -19.25 18.98
C PRO A 454 0.33 -20.32 18.01
N PRO A 455 1.35 -21.11 18.41
CA PRO A 455 1.88 -22.18 17.57
C PRO A 455 0.82 -23.19 17.10
N ALA A 456 -0.19 -23.44 17.93
CA ALA A 456 -1.32 -24.30 17.57
C ALA A 456 -2.13 -23.75 16.37
N ALA A 457 -2.28 -22.43 16.25
CA ALA A 457 -2.96 -21.78 15.13
C ALA A 457 -2.10 -21.84 13.86
N MET A 458 -0.78 -21.63 13.97
CA MET A 458 0.15 -21.76 12.85
C MET A 458 0.20 -23.21 12.32
N ARG A 459 0.30 -24.21 13.21
CA ARG A 459 0.24 -25.64 12.83
C ARG A 459 -1.08 -26.00 12.17
N LEU A 460 -2.19 -25.46 12.66
CA LEU A 460 -3.50 -25.67 12.08
C LEU A 460 -3.55 -25.16 10.65
N ALA A 461 -3.14 -23.90 10.42
CA ALA A 461 -3.18 -23.25 9.12
C ALA A 461 -2.23 -23.93 8.09
N LYS A 462 -1.03 -24.32 8.52
CA LYS A 462 -0.03 -24.96 7.67
C LYS A 462 -0.45 -26.35 7.16
N GLN A 463 -1.27 -27.09 7.92
CA GLN A 463 -1.77 -28.41 7.52
C GLN A 463 -3.13 -28.29 6.82
N LYS A 464 -3.15 -28.50 5.50
CA LYS A 464 -4.32 -28.21 4.65
C LYS A 464 -5.57 -28.99 5.05
N SER A 465 -5.48 -30.31 5.26
CA SER A 465 -6.66 -31.10 5.65
C SER A 465 -7.18 -30.70 7.03
N ARG A 466 -6.26 -30.42 7.96
CA ARG A 466 -6.61 -30.02 9.33
C ARG A 466 -7.33 -28.67 9.34
N THR A 467 -6.90 -27.71 8.51
CA THR A 467 -7.59 -26.44 8.32
C THR A 467 -9.04 -26.67 7.88
N GLN A 468 -9.25 -27.42 6.79
CA GLN A 468 -10.57 -27.69 6.24
C GLN A 468 -11.48 -28.39 7.27
N LEU A 469 -11.02 -29.49 7.87
CA LEU A 469 -11.78 -30.28 8.84
C LEU A 469 -12.11 -29.49 10.12
N HIS A 470 -11.19 -28.63 10.57
CA HIS A 470 -11.44 -27.76 11.72
C HIS A 470 -12.50 -26.72 11.42
N LEU A 471 -12.42 -26.05 10.27
CA LEU A 471 -13.36 -25.01 9.87
C LEU A 471 -14.75 -25.58 9.56
N LEU A 472 -14.85 -26.78 8.98
CA LEU A 472 -16.13 -27.46 8.76
C LEU A 472 -16.94 -27.63 10.06
N ARG A 473 -16.27 -27.78 11.20
CA ARG A 473 -16.93 -27.92 12.52
C ARG A 473 -17.33 -26.58 13.15
N ARG A 474 -16.98 -25.45 12.55
CA ARG A 474 -17.21 -24.09 13.08
C ARG A 474 -18.51 -23.51 12.51
N HIS A 475 -19.63 -23.91 13.12
CA HIS A 475 -20.96 -23.37 12.81
C HIS A 475 -21.36 -22.25 13.77
N GLY A 476 -22.39 -21.49 13.39
CA GLY A 476 -23.02 -20.48 14.24
C GLY A 476 -22.37 -19.09 14.14
N PRO A 477 -22.75 -18.15 15.05
CA PRO A 477 -22.26 -16.78 15.00
C PRO A 477 -20.76 -16.69 15.32
N PRO A 478 -20.08 -15.64 14.83
CA PRO A 478 -20.62 -14.58 13.99
C PRO A 478 -20.86 -15.03 12.54
N TRP A 479 -21.96 -14.59 11.93
CA TRP A 479 -22.29 -14.91 10.53
C TRP A 479 -21.47 -14.03 9.55
N PRO A 480 -21.06 -14.53 8.37
CA PRO A 480 -21.07 -15.94 7.94
C PRO A 480 -20.11 -16.81 8.76
N ALA A 481 -20.51 -18.06 9.01
CA ALA A 481 -19.72 -19.03 9.78
C ALA A 481 -18.58 -19.60 8.91
N PRO A 482 -17.38 -19.87 9.47
CA PRO A 482 -16.27 -20.41 8.68
C PRO A 482 -16.58 -21.75 7.98
N SER A 483 -17.50 -22.56 8.53
CA SER A 483 -17.93 -23.81 7.90
C SER A 483 -18.56 -23.65 6.51
N LEU A 484 -19.03 -22.44 6.15
CA LEU A 484 -19.60 -22.16 4.82
C LEU A 484 -18.54 -22.12 3.72
N HIS A 485 -17.28 -21.93 4.09
CA HIS A 485 -16.17 -21.75 3.17
C HIS A 485 -15.29 -23.00 3.07
N ALA A 486 -15.29 -23.85 4.09
CA ALA A 486 -14.50 -25.08 4.09
C ALA A 486 -15.14 -26.18 3.22
N VAL A 487 -14.31 -27.10 2.74
CA VAL A 487 -14.73 -28.22 1.88
C VAL A 487 -14.35 -29.57 2.49
N PRO A 488 -15.10 -30.65 2.20
CA PRO A 488 -14.71 -32.00 2.58
C PRO A 488 -13.33 -32.39 2.04
N CYS A 489 -12.54 -33.03 2.89
CA CYS A 489 -11.27 -33.62 2.52
C CYS A 489 -10.93 -34.81 3.43
N CYS A 490 -10.02 -35.67 2.96
CA CYS A 490 -9.48 -36.79 3.71
C CYS A 490 -7.94 -36.74 3.68
N PRO A 491 -7.26 -36.76 4.84
CA PRO A 491 -5.81 -36.98 4.87
C PRO A 491 -5.47 -38.41 4.44
N LEU A 492 -4.30 -38.56 3.82
CA LEU A 492 -3.79 -39.79 3.21
C LEU A 492 -2.35 -40.03 3.68
N GLU A 493 -2.15 -41.09 4.45
CA GLU A 493 -0.82 -41.55 4.89
C GLU A 493 -0.49 -42.95 4.36
N SER A 494 -1.48 -43.67 3.82
CA SER A 494 -1.36 -45.03 3.31
C SER A 494 -2.33 -45.32 2.16
N GLU A 495 -2.06 -46.39 1.39
CA GLU A 495 -2.96 -46.89 0.35
C GLU A 495 -4.38 -47.22 0.89
N ALA A 496 -4.47 -47.70 2.14
CA ALA A 496 -5.76 -47.97 2.78
C ALA A 496 -6.57 -46.67 3.04
N ASP A 497 -5.88 -45.55 3.23
CA ASP A 497 -6.53 -44.24 3.34
C ASP A 497 -7.08 -43.78 2.00
N VAL A 498 -6.40 -44.07 0.90
CA VAL A 498 -6.89 -43.78 -0.47
C VAL A 498 -8.21 -44.49 -0.71
N GLU A 499 -8.30 -45.80 -0.42
CA GLU A 499 -9.54 -46.56 -0.58
C GLU A 499 -10.69 -45.99 0.25
N ARG A 500 -10.39 -45.52 1.47
CA ARG A 500 -11.37 -44.89 2.34
C ARG A 500 -11.80 -43.52 1.79
N ALA A 501 -10.85 -42.72 1.33
CA ALA A 501 -11.08 -41.36 0.88
C ALA A 501 -11.93 -41.30 -0.38
N VAL A 502 -11.71 -42.19 -1.36
CA VAL A 502 -12.51 -42.25 -2.60
C VAL A 502 -13.99 -42.61 -2.35
N ARG A 503 -14.32 -43.17 -1.17
CA ARG A 503 -15.71 -43.42 -0.74
C ARG A 503 -16.35 -42.23 -0.02
N GLN A 504 -15.55 -41.27 0.44
CA GLN A 504 -15.99 -40.15 1.28
C GLN A 504 -15.95 -38.80 0.55
N VAL A 505 -15.02 -38.61 -0.37
CA VAL A 505 -14.84 -37.38 -1.16
C VAL A 505 -15.39 -37.63 -2.57
N PRO A 506 -16.31 -36.79 -3.08
CA PRO A 506 -16.79 -36.88 -4.45
C PRO A 506 -15.65 -36.73 -5.46
N LEU A 507 -15.72 -37.47 -6.58
CA LEU A 507 -14.80 -37.34 -7.71
C LEU A 507 -15.48 -36.62 -8.90
N PRO A 508 -14.75 -35.81 -9.69
CA PRO A 508 -13.30 -35.58 -9.61
C PRO A 508 -12.89 -34.86 -8.32
N GLY A 509 -11.68 -35.17 -7.84
CA GLY A 509 -11.10 -34.62 -6.63
C GLY A 509 -9.69 -34.07 -6.89
N VAL A 510 -9.15 -33.36 -5.90
CA VAL A 510 -7.79 -32.83 -5.96
C VAL A 510 -6.94 -33.53 -4.91
N MET A 511 -5.90 -34.23 -5.36
CA MET A 511 -4.86 -34.73 -4.48
C MET A 511 -3.74 -33.70 -4.39
N LYS A 512 -3.30 -33.38 -3.17
CA LYS A 512 -2.18 -32.46 -2.93
C LYS A 512 -1.40 -32.85 -1.67
N LEU A 513 -0.19 -32.33 -1.53
CA LEU A 513 0.62 -32.51 -0.31
C LEU A 513 0.03 -31.68 0.84
N GLU A 514 0.05 -32.23 2.05
CA GLU A 514 -0.45 -31.56 3.27
C GLU A 514 0.29 -30.25 3.54
N PHE A 515 1.60 -30.25 3.33
CA PHE A 515 2.51 -29.16 3.71
C PHE A 515 3.23 -28.52 2.52
N GLY A 516 3.00 -29.00 1.29
CA GLY A 516 3.70 -28.51 0.09
C GLY A 516 3.25 -27.11 -0.36
N ALA A 517 4.03 -26.50 -1.25
CA ALA A 517 3.77 -25.21 -1.86
C ALA A 517 4.01 -25.25 -3.39
N GLY A 518 3.67 -24.18 -4.10
CA GLY A 518 4.01 -24.03 -5.53
C GLY A 518 3.32 -25.02 -6.46
N ALA A 519 2.16 -25.56 -6.06
CA ALA A 519 1.43 -26.62 -6.76
C ALA A 519 2.20 -27.95 -6.95
N VAL A 520 3.34 -28.14 -6.26
CA VAL A 520 4.10 -29.39 -6.36
C VAL A 520 3.29 -30.56 -5.76
N GLY A 521 3.22 -31.67 -6.50
CA GLY A 521 2.45 -32.85 -6.12
C GLY A 521 0.93 -32.70 -6.19
N VAL A 522 0.41 -31.56 -6.67
CA VAL A 522 -1.03 -31.34 -6.89
C VAL A 522 -1.48 -32.07 -8.16
N ARG A 523 -2.63 -32.75 -8.11
CA ARG A 523 -3.22 -33.42 -9.27
C ARG A 523 -4.73 -33.49 -9.20
N LEU A 524 -5.39 -33.16 -10.31
CA LEU A 524 -6.80 -33.51 -10.55
C LEU A 524 -6.91 -35.02 -10.81
N VAL A 525 -7.75 -35.70 -10.02
CA VAL A 525 -8.01 -37.14 -10.14
C VAL A 525 -9.49 -37.38 -10.41
N GLU A 526 -9.81 -38.11 -11.47
CA GLU A 526 -11.18 -38.34 -11.94
C GLU A 526 -11.80 -39.62 -11.37
N ASP A 527 -10.97 -40.60 -11.00
CA ASP A 527 -11.40 -41.90 -10.52
C ASP A 527 -10.44 -42.49 -9.46
N ALA A 528 -10.87 -43.59 -8.82
CA ALA A 528 -10.08 -44.26 -7.79
C ALA A 528 -8.73 -44.81 -8.31
N PRO A 529 -8.64 -45.45 -9.50
CA PRO A 529 -7.36 -45.85 -10.08
C PRO A 529 -6.34 -44.70 -10.18
N GLN A 530 -6.76 -43.53 -10.65
CA GLN A 530 -5.89 -42.35 -10.72
C GLN A 530 -5.44 -41.87 -9.34
N CYS A 531 -6.28 -42.00 -8.31
CA CYS A 531 -5.90 -41.69 -6.93
C CYS A 531 -4.77 -42.59 -6.44
N HIS A 532 -4.91 -43.91 -6.63
CA HIS A 532 -3.90 -44.90 -6.23
C HIS A 532 -2.59 -44.69 -6.99
N GLU A 533 -2.65 -44.50 -8.32
CA GLU A 533 -1.48 -44.25 -9.15
C GLU A 533 -0.71 -43.01 -8.67
N HIS A 534 -1.41 -41.90 -8.43
CA HIS A 534 -0.78 -40.66 -7.99
C HIS A 534 -0.19 -40.78 -6.59
N PHE A 535 -0.90 -41.41 -5.65
CA PHE A 535 -0.39 -41.65 -4.29
C PHE A 535 0.85 -42.53 -4.30
N SER A 536 0.81 -43.68 -4.97
CA SER A 536 1.96 -44.59 -5.12
C SER A 536 3.17 -43.92 -5.78
N ARG A 537 2.94 -43.03 -6.75
CA ARG A 537 4.00 -42.25 -7.40
C ARG A 537 4.65 -41.27 -6.42
N ILE A 538 3.87 -40.41 -5.78
CA ILE A 538 4.38 -39.43 -4.81
C ILE A 538 5.09 -40.12 -3.64
N ALA A 539 4.51 -41.20 -3.14
CA ALA A 539 5.12 -42.01 -2.09
C ALA A 539 6.44 -42.66 -2.52
N ARG A 540 6.70 -42.85 -3.82
CA ARG A 540 7.99 -43.37 -4.32
C ARG A 540 8.99 -42.26 -4.58
N ASP A 541 8.55 -41.21 -5.24
CA ASP A 541 9.42 -40.19 -5.85
C ASP A 541 9.84 -39.11 -4.84
N LEU A 542 9.11 -38.95 -3.73
CA LEU A 542 9.38 -37.93 -2.70
C LEU A 542 9.73 -38.59 -1.36
N GLN A 543 10.99 -38.97 -1.17
CA GLN A 543 11.51 -39.68 0.01
C GLN A 543 12.45 -38.84 0.89
N GLY A 544 13.10 -37.79 0.35
CA GLY A 544 14.03 -36.93 1.10
C GLY A 544 14.25 -35.53 0.50
N GLU A 545 14.83 -34.61 1.28
CA GLU A 545 14.97 -33.17 0.96
C GLU A 545 15.71 -32.85 -0.35
N ALA A 546 16.56 -33.77 -0.81
CA ALA A 546 17.30 -33.64 -2.06
C ALA A 546 16.44 -33.89 -3.31
N ASP A 547 15.21 -34.40 -3.15
CA ASP A 547 14.36 -34.81 -4.28
C ASP A 547 13.68 -33.61 -4.95
N HIS A 548 13.29 -32.58 -4.17
CA HIS A 548 12.82 -31.28 -4.70
C HIS A 548 12.72 -30.19 -3.61
N PRO A 549 13.02 -28.90 -3.90
CA PRO A 549 12.59 -27.79 -3.06
C PRO A 549 11.05 -27.59 -3.15
N GLY A 550 10.39 -27.17 -2.06
CA GLY A 550 8.96 -26.79 -2.06
C GLY A 550 7.95 -27.88 -1.69
N ILE A 551 8.41 -29.10 -1.40
CA ILE A 551 7.56 -30.27 -1.08
C ILE A 551 7.23 -30.42 0.41
N GLY A 552 7.58 -29.41 1.24
CA GLY A 552 7.31 -29.43 2.68
C GLY A 552 8.03 -30.57 3.40
N LEU A 553 9.20 -31.01 2.92
CA LEU A 553 9.80 -32.29 3.33
C LEU A 553 10.34 -32.35 4.76
N GLY A 554 10.62 -31.21 5.40
CA GLY A 554 10.76 -31.18 6.86
C GLY A 554 9.53 -31.67 7.62
N TRP A 555 8.37 -31.66 6.94
CA TRP A 555 7.08 -32.15 7.43
C TRP A 555 6.67 -33.52 6.85
N GLY A 556 7.39 -34.04 5.86
CA GLY A 556 7.12 -35.33 5.20
C GLY A 556 6.25 -35.26 3.93
N ASN A 557 5.87 -36.41 3.39
CA ASN A 557 5.15 -36.56 2.11
C ASN A 557 3.65 -36.90 2.28
N ALA A 558 3.08 -36.60 3.44
CA ALA A 558 1.65 -36.81 3.69
C ALA A 558 0.80 -36.04 2.68
N MET A 559 -0.29 -36.66 2.23
CA MET A 559 -1.18 -36.11 1.21
C MET A 559 -2.60 -35.91 1.75
N LEU A 560 -3.43 -35.23 0.98
CA LEU A 560 -4.87 -35.23 1.15
C LEU A 560 -5.59 -35.42 -0.18
N LEU A 561 -6.79 -35.98 -0.13
CA LEU A 561 -7.80 -35.90 -1.18
C LEU A 561 -8.85 -34.87 -0.76
N MET A 562 -9.06 -33.85 -1.58
CA MET A 562 -10.03 -32.78 -1.36
C MET A 562 -11.07 -32.77 -2.48
N GLU A 563 -12.30 -32.33 -2.18
CA GLU A 563 -13.31 -32.06 -3.22
C GLU A 563 -12.74 -31.10 -4.28
N PHE A 564 -13.01 -31.39 -5.56
CA PHE A 564 -12.69 -30.44 -6.63
C PHE A 564 -13.68 -29.27 -6.60
N VAL A 565 -13.15 -28.07 -6.34
CA VAL A 565 -13.95 -26.86 -6.24
C VAL A 565 -13.98 -26.13 -7.60
N GLU A 566 -15.10 -26.21 -8.29
CA GLU A 566 -15.32 -25.51 -9.56
C GLU A 566 -15.59 -24.02 -9.33
N GLY A 567 -14.76 -23.15 -9.92
CA GLY A 567 -14.89 -21.69 -9.81
C GLY A 567 -13.66 -20.95 -10.32
N THR A 568 -13.70 -19.62 -10.27
CA THR A 568 -12.52 -18.76 -10.51
C THR A 568 -11.68 -18.67 -9.23
N GLU A 569 -10.37 -18.59 -9.38
CA GLU A 569 -9.43 -18.57 -8.25
C GLU A 569 -8.97 -17.16 -7.94
N HIS A 570 -8.82 -16.88 -6.64
CA HIS A 570 -8.51 -15.56 -6.11
C HIS A 570 -7.61 -15.67 -4.90
N ASP A 571 -6.67 -14.76 -4.80
CA ASP A 571 -5.84 -14.58 -3.61
C ASP A 571 -6.32 -13.35 -2.84
N VAL A 572 -6.43 -13.50 -1.52
CA VAL A 572 -6.78 -12.43 -0.62
C VAL A 572 -5.65 -12.22 0.40
N ASP A 573 -4.89 -11.15 0.23
CA ASP A 573 -3.87 -10.71 1.18
C ASP A 573 -4.50 -9.81 2.25
N LEU A 574 -4.54 -10.30 3.49
CA LEU A 574 -5.11 -9.63 4.67
C LEU A 574 -4.02 -9.09 5.57
N VAL A 575 -4.27 -7.93 6.18
CA VAL A 575 -3.50 -7.44 7.33
C VAL A 575 -4.42 -7.44 8.54
N LEU A 576 -4.12 -8.27 9.55
CA LEU A 576 -4.88 -8.37 10.80
C LEU A 576 -4.05 -7.90 11.99
N PHE A 577 -4.71 -7.24 12.94
CA PHE A 577 -4.12 -6.89 14.24
C PHE A 577 -5.19 -6.93 15.33
N GLY A 578 -4.94 -7.67 16.40
CA GLY A 578 -5.89 -7.91 17.49
C GLY A 578 -7.21 -8.50 17.00
N GLY A 579 -7.17 -9.37 15.98
CA GLY A 579 -8.36 -9.97 15.38
C GLY A 579 -9.21 -9.01 14.54
N ARG A 580 -8.70 -7.81 14.23
CA ARG A 580 -9.37 -6.82 13.39
C ARG A 580 -8.74 -6.78 12.00
N LEU A 581 -9.58 -6.73 10.98
CA LEU A 581 -9.16 -6.46 9.60
C LEU A 581 -8.71 -5.01 9.46
N LEU A 582 -7.45 -4.79 9.09
CA LEU A 582 -6.89 -3.46 8.81
C LEU A 582 -6.92 -3.11 7.33
N ALA A 583 -6.57 -4.08 6.47
CA ALA A 583 -6.60 -3.95 5.02
C ALA A 583 -6.77 -5.33 4.37
N ALA A 584 -7.32 -5.35 3.16
CA ALA A 584 -7.42 -6.54 2.32
C ALA A 584 -7.11 -6.15 0.86
N PHE A 585 -6.48 -7.04 0.12
CA PHE A 585 -6.16 -6.88 -1.29
C PHE A 585 -6.52 -8.16 -2.02
N VAL A 586 -7.32 -8.04 -3.09
CA VAL A 586 -7.78 -9.19 -3.89
C VAL A 586 -7.11 -9.17 -5.26
N SER A 587 -6.52 -10.30 -5.65
CA SER A 587 -6.08 -10.58 -7.02
C SER A 587 -6.85 -11.74 -7.63
N ASP A 588 -7.13 -11.62 -8.92
CA ASP A 588 -7.74 -12.68 -9.72
C ASP A 588 -6.65 -13.53 -10.36
N ASN A 589 -6.79 -14.86 -10.26
CA ASN A 589 -5.90 -15.80 -10.92
C ASN A 589 -6.51 -16.29 -12.24
N GLY A 590 -5.65 -16.45 -13.23
CA GLY A 590 -5.98 -17.03 -14.53
C GLY A 590 -6.28 -18.53 -14.39
N PRO A 591 -6.77 -19.18 -15.46
CA PRO A 591 -7.02 -20.60 -15.42
C PRO A 591 -5.70 -21.37 -15.22
N THR A 592 -5.67 -22.25 -14.23
CA THR A 592 -4.51 -23.10 -13.94
C THR A 592 -4.32 -24.17 -15.02
N ARG A 593 -3.08 -24.64 -15.23
CA ARG A 593 -2.81 -25.75 -16.14
C ARG A 593 -3.19 -27.08 -15.51
N LEU A 594 -4.17 -27.77 -16.10
CA LEU A 594 -4.55 -29.12 -15.66
C LEU A 594 -3.63 -30.19 -16.25
N PRO A 595 -3.38 -31.30 -15.52
CA PRO A 595 -3.96 -31.64 -14.22
C PRO A 595 -3.17 -31.14 -13.00
N GLY A 596 -2.02 -30.46 -13.19
CA GLY A 596 -1.09 -30.07 -12.11
C GLY A 596 -1.42 -28.79 -11.36
N PHE A 597 -2.43 -28.04 -11.81
CA PHE A 597 -2.85 -26.75 -11.24
C PHE A 597 -1.77 -25.64 -11.24
N THR A 598 -0.76 -25.72 -12.11
CA THR A 598 0.26 -24.67 -12.23
C THR A 598 -0.39 -23.33 -12.61
N GLU A 599 -0.04 -22.28 -11.87
CA GLU A 599 -0.48 -20.90 -12.11
C GLU A 599 -0.01 -20.38 -13.47
N THR A 600 -0.87 -19.61 -14.15
CA THR A 600 -0.60 -19.12 -15.50
C THR A 600 -0.54 -17.61 -15.61
N ALA A 601 -1.50 -16.92 -15.01
CA ALA A 601 -1.69 -15.49 -15.14
C ALA A 601 -2.37 -14.90 -13.90
N ALA A 602 -2.27 -13.60 -13.70
CA ALA A 602 -3.02 -12.89 -12.67
C ALA A 602 -3.36 -11.46 -13.06
N CYS A 603 -4.35 -10.90 -12.37
CA CYS A 603 -4.78 -9.51 -12.47
C CYS A 603 -4.96 -8.91 -11.08
N MET A 604 -4.50 -7.67 -10.89
CA MET A 604 -4.75 -6.88 -9.68
C MET A 604 -5.03 -5.41 -10.05
N PRO A 605 -5.98 -4.72 -9.41
CA PRO A 605 -7.01 -5.25 -8.50
C PRO A 605 -7.91 -6.30 -9.16
N THR A 606 -8.71 -6.99 -8.35
CA THR A 606 -9.79 -7.85 -8.85
C THR A 606 -10.74 -7.10 -9.78
N GLY A 607 -11.19 -7.75 -10.84
CA GLY A 607 -12.25 -7.29 -11.74
C GLY A 607 -13.66 -7.69 -11.29
N LEU A 608 -13.79 -8.33 -10.12
CA LEU A 608 -15.08 -8.78 -9.59
C LEU A 608 -16.00 -7.62 -9.22
N ALA A 609 -17.31 -7.92 -9.12
CA ALA A 609 -18.27 -6.97 -8.57
C ALA A 609 -17.96 -6.69 -7.08
N PRO A 610 -18.23 -5.47 -6.56
CA PRO A 610 -17.93 -5.12 -5.17
C PRO A 610 -18.50 -6.09 -4.13
N GLU A 611 -19.69 -6.66 -4.38
CA GLU A 611 -20.29 -7.64 -3.49
C GLU A 611 -19.52 -8.97 -3.45
N GLN A 612 -18.97 -9.40 -4.60
CA GLN A 612 -18.18 -10.63 -4.69
C GLN A 612 -16.80 -10.45 -4.05
N GLU A 613 -16.16 -9.31 -4.28
CA GLU A 613 -14.92 -8.92 -3.58
C GLU A 613 -15.14 -8.91 -2.06
N ALA A 614 -16.20 -8.26 -1.58
CA ALA A 614 -16.54 -8.25 -0.16
C ALA A 614 -16.81 -9.65 0.42
N GLN A 615 -17.43 -10.55 -0.35
CA GLN A 615 -17.61 -11.94 0.04
C GLN A 615 -16.28 -12.68 0.18
N LEU A 616 -15.34 -12.50 -0.75
CA LEU A 616 -14.00 -13.10 -0.68
C LEU A 616 -13.24 -12.60 0.56
N VAL A 617 -13.21 -11.28 0.77
CA VAL A 617 -12.55 -10.67 1.94
C VAL A 617 -13.18 -11.18 3.24
N GLN A 618 -14.51 -11.24 3.31
CA GLN A 618 -15.21 -11.76 4.49
C GLN A 618 -14.91 -13.24 4.74
N ALA A 619 -14.86 -14.06 3.67
CA ALA A 619 -14.53 -15.47 3.76
C ALA A 619 -13.10 -15.68 4.27
N ALA A 620 -12.12 -15.01 3.66
CA ALA A 620 -10.72 -15.06 4.08
C ALA A 620 -10.57 -14.65 5.55
N PHE A 621 -11.17 -13.53 5.95
CA PHE A 621 -11.12 -13.04 7.32
C PHE A 621 -11.74 -14.03 8.32
N ARG A 622 -12.90 -14.63 8.00
CA ARG A 622 -13.55 -15.63 8.86
C ARG A 622 -12.76 -16.91 8.97
N CYS A 623 -12.11 -17.37 7.90
CA CYS A 623 -11.25 -18.54 7.93
C CYS A 623 -10.01 -18.31 8.82
N CYS A 624 -9.35 -17.15 8.70
CA CYS A 624 -8.23 -16.77 9.57
C CYS A 624 -8.64 -16.74 11.05
N LEU A 625 -9.71 -16.02 11.40
CA LEU A 625 -10.21 -15.98 12.78
C LEU A 625 -10.65 -17.36 13.28
N GLY A 626 -11.27 -18.18 12.42
CA GLY A 626 -11.67 -19.55 12.75
C GLY A 626 -10.49 -20.45 13.12
N CYS A 627 -9.31 -20.18 12.57
CA CYS A 627 -8.06 -20.86 12.90
C CYS A 627 -7.32 -20.25 14.10
N GLY A 628 -7.77 -19.10 14.62
CA GLY A 628 -7.10 -18.38 15.71
C GLY A 628 -5.93 -17.50 15.24
N LEU A 629 -5.93 -17.10 13.97
CA LEU A 629 -4.96 -16.17 13.39
C LEU A 629 -5.49 -14.74 13.57
N LEU A 630 -4.85 -13.97 14.46
CA LEU A 630 -5.34 -12.67 14.93
C LEU A 630 -4.42 -11.51 14.55
N ASP A 631 -3.12 -11.78 14.42
CA ASP A 631 -2.07 -10.77 14.24
C ASP A 631 -1.11 -11.21 13.15
N GLY A 632 -1.14 -10.56 11.99
CA GLY A 632 -0.18 -10.86 10.93
C GLY A 632 -0.63 -10.38 9.55
N VAL A 633 0.18 -10.74 8.56
CA VAL A 633 -0.20 -10.69 7.15
C VAL A 633 -0.50 -12.12 6.71
N PHE A 634 -1.64 -12.32 6.06
CA PHE A 634 -2.11 -13.65 5.64
C PHE A 634 -2.50 -13.61 4.18
N ASN A 635 -1.98 -14.52 3.39
CA ASN A 635 -2.46 -14.77 2.04
C ASN A 635 -3.42 -15.96 2.08
N VAL A 636 -4.63 -15.79 1.54
CA VAL A 636 -5.68 -16.79 1.58
C VAL A 636 -6.16 -17.07 0.17
N GLU A 637 -6.03 -18.32 -0.25
CA GLU A 637 -6.42 -18.76 -1.58
C GLU A 637 -7.86 -19.29 -1.57
N LEU A 638 -8.70 -18.76 -2.46
CA LEU A 638 -10.13 -19.04 -2.52
C LEU A 638 -10.57 -19.33 -3.95
N LYS A 639 -11.49 -20.28 -4.11
CA LYS A 639 -12.32 -20.39 -5.32
C LYS A 639 -13.65 -19.66 -5.11
N LEU A 640 -14.01 -18.77 -6.02
CA LEU A 640 -15.34 -18.19 -6.08
C LEU A 640 -16.25 -19.10 -6.92
N THR A 641 -17.15 -19.81 -6.24
CA THR A 641 -18.13 -20.70 -6.87
C THR A 641 -19.46 -19.98 -7.07
N ARG A 642 -20.41 -20.62 -7.78
CA ARG A 642 -21.81 -20.13 -7.86
C ARG A 642 -22.50 -20.06 -6.49
N ALA A 643 -22.03 -20.82 -5.49
CA ALA A 643 -22.54 -20.83 -4.12
C ALA A 643 -21.66 -20.00 -3.15
N GLY A 644 -20.81 -19.12 -3.69
CA GLY A 644 -19.92 -18.25 -2.92
C GLY A 644 -18.50 -18.81 -2.74
N PRO A 645 -17.65 -18.09 -1.98
CA PRO A 645 -16.25 -18.46 -1.77
C PRO A 645 -16.06 -19.80 -1.06
N ARG A 646 -15.02 -20.54 -1.48
CA ARG A 646 -14.55 -21.78 -0.86
C ARG A 646 -13.04 -21.75 -0.69
N LEU A 647 -12.58 -22.10 0.50
CA LEU A 647 -11.18 -22.07 0.91
C LEU A 647 -10.39 -23.16 0.18
N ILE A 648 -9.24 -22.78 -0.39
CA ILE A 648 -8.24 -23.72 -0.90
C ILE A 648 -7.14 -23.93 0.13
N GLU A 649 -6.58 -22.84 0.67
CA GLU A 649 -5.58 -22.84 1.74
C GLU A 649 -5.41 -21.46 2.41
N ILE A 650 -4.73 -21.46 3.57
CA ILE A 650 -4.32 -20.26 4.30
C ILE A 650 -2.80 -20.30 4.44
N ASN A 651 -2.13 -19.29 3.91
CA ASN A 651 -0.70 -19.06 4.05
C ASN A 651 -0.47 -17.99 5.13
N PRO A 652 0.06 -18.32 6.33
CA PRO A 652 0.18 -17.37 7.44
C PRO A 652 1.38 -16.42 7.33
N ARG A 653 1.52 -15.82 6.14
CA ARG A 653 2.54 -14.88 5.71
C ARG A 653 1.99 -14.04 4.56
N MET A 654 2.77 -13.04 4.13
CA MET A 654 2.49 -12.32 2.88
C MET A 654 2.52 -13.23 1.65
N GLY A 655 1.71 -12.89 0.64
CA GLY A 655 1.64 -13.58 -0.64
C GLY A 655 2.98 -13.76 -1.33
N GLY A 656 3.09 -14.87 -2.07
CA GLY A 656 4.27 -15.21 -2.85
C GLY A 656 4.43 -14.36 -4.11
N PHE A 657 5.40 -14.75 -4.93
CA PHE A 657 5.62 -14.18 -6.26
C PHE A 657 5.67 -12.65 -6.27
N TYR A 658 4.76 -12.02 -7.01
CA TYR A 658 4.70 -10.58 -7.28
C TYR A 658 3.70 -9.84 -6.38
N LEU A 659 2.94 -10.55 -5.53
CA LEU A 659 1.78 -9.99 -4.83
C LEU A 659 2.14 -8.79 -3.95
N ARG A 660 3.21 -8.89 -3.14
CA ARG A 660 3.70 -7.75 -2.36
C ARG A 660 4.00 -6.54 -3.24
N ASP A 661 4.75 -6.74 -4.33
CA ASP A 661 5.23 -5.64 -5.17
C ASP A 661 4.07 -4.99 -5.94
N TRP A 662 3.09 -5.79 -6.36
CA TRP A 662 1.87 -5.29 -6.99
C TRP A 662 1.00 -4.52 -5.99
N ILE A 663 0.83 -5.03 -4.77
CA ILE A 663 0.09 -4.34 -3.72
C ILE A 663 0.77 -3.00 -3.40
N LEU A 664 2.10 -3.03 -3.35
CA LEU A 664 2.89 -1.84 -3.11
C LEU A 664 2.77 -0.82 -4.25
N GLU A 665 2.86 -1.24 -5.50
CA GLU A 665 2.74 -0.36 -6.66
C GLU A 665 1.33 0.24 -6.77
N LEU A 666 0.29 -0.60 -6.62
CA LEU A 666 -1.09 -0.22 -6.85
C LEU A 666 -1.70 0.54 -5.68
N TYR A 667 -1.42 0.13 -4.44
CA TYR A 667 -2.05 0.67 -3.23
C TYR A 667 -1.09 1.44 -2.33
N GLY A 668 0.23 1.33 -2.52
CA GLY A 668 1.21 2.04 -1.69
C GLY A 668 1.37 1.43 -0.30
N VAL A 669 0.91 0.19 -0.13
CA VAL A 669 1.01 -0.56 1.12
C VAL A 669 2.11 -1.60 0.98
N ASP A 670 3.11 -1.55 1.87
CA ASP A 670 4.15 -2.57 1.92
C ASP A 670 3.81 -3.64 2.96
N LEU A 671 3.43 -4.83 2.49
CA LEU A 671 3.11 -5.96 3.36
C LEU A 671 4.30 -6.43 4.20
N PHE A 672 5.54 -6.23 3.74
CA PHE A 672 6.73 -6.55 4.53
C PHE A 672 6.84 -5.63 5.75
N LEU A 673 6.63 -4.31 5.57
CA LEU A 673 6.63 -3.35 6.67
C LEU A 673 5.48 -3.64 7.64
N ALA A 674 4.28 -3.96 7.13
CA ALA A 674 3.14 -4.33 7.95
C ALA A 674 3.44 -5.58 8.79
N ALA A 675 4.01 -6.64 8.20
CA ALA A 675 4.40 -7.85 8.91
C ALA A 675 5.46 -7.56 10.00
N ALA A 676 6.48 -6.77 9.70
CA ALA A 676 7.51 -6.38 10.67
C ALA A 676 6.95 -5.55 11.83
N MET A 677 6.03 -4.62 11.56
CA MET A 677 5.34 -3.85 12.60
C MET A 677 4.52 -4.77 13.51
N VAL A 678 3.74 -5.68 12.93
CA VAL A 678 2.92 -6.63 13.70
C VAL A 678 3.79 -7.56 14.56
N ALA A 679 4.92 -8.02 14.03
CA ALA A 679 5.89 -8.83 14.78
C ALA A 679 6.48 -8.09 16.00
N CYS A 680 6.55 -6.76 15.94
CA CYS A 680 6.92 -5.89 17.07
C CYS A 680 5.73 -5.55 18.00
N GLY A 681 4.55 -6.11 17.77
CA GLY A 681 3.32 -5.74 18.49
C GLY A 681 2.80 -4.35 18.16
N LEU A 682 3.22 -3.77 17.03
CA LEU A 682 2.81 -2.44 16.58
C LEU A 682 1.71 -2.55 15.53
N ARG A 683 0.62 -1.81 15.71
CA ARG A 683 -0.48 -1.75 14.75
C ARG A 683 -0.07 -0.95 13.51
N PRO A 684 -0.07 -1.53 12.29
CA PRO A 684 0.09 -0.76 11.07
C PRO A 684 -1.04 0.24 10.88
N ALA A 685 -0.71 1.48 10.53
CA ALA A 685 -1.71 2.48 10.14
C ALA A 685 -1.94 2.37 8.63
N LEU A 686 -3.01 1.67 8.25
CA LEU A 686 -3.40 1.42 6.86
C LEU A 686 -4.79 2.03 6.58
N PRO A 687 -5.05 2.50 5.35
CA PRO A 687 -6.40 2.87 4.93
C PRO A 687 -7.33 1.64 5.04
N THR A 688 -8.53 1.81 5.58
CA THR A 688 -9.54 0.74 5.70
C THR A 688 -10.04 0.26 4.34
N HIS A 689 -10.03 1.14 3.34
CA HIS A 689 -10.42 0.85 1.96
C HIS A 689 -9.35 1.38 1.00
N PRO A 690 -8.22 0.67 0.87
CA PRO A 690 -7.16 1.09 -0.04
C PRO A 690 -7.66 1.03 -1.48
N ARG A 691 -7.37 2.06 -2.28
CA ARG A 691 -7.77 2.13 -3.69
C ARG A 691 -6.59 1.91 -4.61
N ALA A 692 -6.76 1.04 -5.60
CA ALA A 692 -5.75 0.81 -6.62
C ALA A 692 -5.58 2.05 -7.52
N ARG A 693 -4.33 2.40 -7.84
CA ARG A 693 -3.96 3.51 -8.72
C ARG A 693 -3.87 3.14 -10.20
N GLY A 694 -4.15 1.89 -10.53
CA GLY A 694 -4.04 1.32 -11.86
C GLY A 694 -4.36 -0.16 -11.83
N HIS A 695 -3.96 -0.87 -12.88
CA HIS A 695 -4.12 -2.31 -13.00
C HIS A 695 -2.80 -2.93 -13.44
N LEU A 696 -2.46 -4.07 -12.87
CA LEU A 696 -1.37 -4.95 -13.28
C LEU A 696 -1.99 -6.24 -13.76
N VAL A 697 -1.56 -6.69 -14.94
CA VAL A 697 -1.89 -8.00 -15.50
C VAL A 697 -0.58 -8.68 -15.81
N GLY A 698 -0.43 -9.94 -15.43
CA GLY A 698 0.82 -10.69 -15.58
C GLY A 698 0.62 -12.14 -15.98
N VAL A 699 1.71 -12.76 -16.44
CA VAL A 699 1.81 -14.19 -16.72
C VAL A 699 3.06 -14.79 -16.08
N MET A 700 2.95 -16.06 -15.73
CA MET A 700 4.08 -16.89 -15.33
C MET A 700 4.86 -17.37 -16.57
N CYS A 701 6.18 -17.46 -16.45
CA CYS A 701 7.06 -18.04 -17.46
C CYS A 701 7.65 -19.34 -16.91
N LEU A 702 7.15 -20.47 -17.41
CA LEU A 702 7.62 -21.81 -17.08
C LEU A 702 8.87 -22.18 -17.90
N VAL A 703 9.86 -22.83 -17.28
CA VAL A 703 11.06 -23.30 -18.00
C VAL A 703 10.68 -24.33 -19.08
N SER A 704 9.79 -25.27 -18.74
CA SER A 704 9.32 -26.34 -19.65
C SER A 704 8.72 -25.81 -20.95
N GLN A 705 8.08 -24.64 -20.91
CA GLN A 705 7.38 -24.04 -22.05
C GLN A 705 8.19 -22.94 -22.73
N HIS A 706 9.06 -22.24 -21.99
CA HIS A 706 9.71 -21.02 -22.46
C HIS A 706 11.24 -21.09 -22.51
N LEU A 707 11.87 -22.25 -22.34
CA LEU A 707 13.34 -22.37 -22.31
C LEU A 707 14.02 -21.66 -23.49
N GLN A 708 13.50 -21.83 -24.71
CA GLN A 708 14.05 -21.16 -25.89
C GLN A 708 13.96 -19.63 -25.79
N ALA A 709 12.79 -19.10 -25.42
CA ALA A 709 12.58 -17.66 -25.25
C ALA A 709 13.45 -17.11 -24.11
N LEU A 710 13.43 -17.76 -22.94
CA LEU A 710 14.22 -17.38 -21.75
C LEU A 710 15.74 -17.46 -21.98
N SER A 711 16.19 -18.25 -22.96
CA SER A 711 17.59 -18.32 -23.36
C SER A 711 17.95 -17.34 -24.49
N SER A 712 16.98 -16.59 -25.03
CA SER A 712 17.19 -15.70 -26.18
C SER A 712 16.38 -14.41 -26.08
N THR A 713 15.21 -14.35 -26.72
CA THR A 713 14.37 -13.14 -26.88
C THR A 713 13.83 -12.59 -25.56
N ALA A 714 13.62 -13.45 -24.57
CA ALA A 714 13.16 -13.15 -23.22
C ALA A 714 14.23 -13.46 -22.18
N SER A 715 15.51 -13.26 -22.50
CA SER A 715 16.60 -13.44 -21.53
C SER A 715 16.41 -12.58 -20.29
N ARG A 716 17.01 -12.99 -19.17
CA ARG A 716 16.99 -12.24 -17.91
C ARG A 716 17.41 -10.78 -18.11
N GLU A 717 18.47 -10.53 -18.86
CA GLU A 717 18.99 -9.20 -19.15
C GLU A 717 17.99 -8.38 -19.96
N THR A 718 17.31 -9.01 -20.92
CA THR A 718 16.28 -8.37 -21.74
C THR A 718 15.07 -7.99 -20.90
N LEU A 719 14.55 -8.92 -20.10
CA LEU A 719 13.41 -8.69 -19.20
C LEU A 719 13.73 -7.62 -18.15
N GLN A 720 14.93 -7.66 -17.56
CA GLN A 720 15.42 -6.63 -16.64
C GLN A 720 15.52 -5.26 -17.33
N GLY A 721 16.07 -5.19 -18.55
CA GLY A 721 16.13 -3.94 -19.31
C GLY A 721 14.75 -3.37 -19.65
N LEU A 722 13.74 -4.21 -19.90
CA LEU A 722 12.35 -3.78 -20.06
C LEU A 722 11.73 -3.28 -18.75
N HIS A 723 12.06 -3.94 -17.64
CA HIS A 723 11.64 -3.54 -16.30
C HIS A 723 12.20 -2.17 -15.91
N ASP A 724 13.49 -1.94 -16.12
CA ASP A 724 14.18 -0.70 -15.78
C ASP A 724 13.64 0.50 -16.60
N ARG A 725 13.20 0.25 -17.84
CA ARG A 725 12.51 1.25 -18.68
C ARG A 725 11.03 1.44 -18.33
N GLY A 726 10.52 0.70 -17.35
CA GLY A 726 9.12 0.76 -16.90
C GLY A 726 8.09 0.18 -17.87
N LEU A 727 8.53 -0.50 -18.95
CA LEU A 727 7.65 -1.08 -19.97
C LEU A 727 7.03 -2.40 -19.52
N LEU A 728 7.69 -3.07 -18.58
CA LEU A 728 7.32 -4.37 -18.02
C LEU A 728 7.54 -4.32 -16.49
N ARG A 729 6.92 -5.24 -15.75
CA ARG A 729 7.36 -5.65 -14.42
C ARG A 729 7.93 -7.05 -14.54
N PHE A 730 9.16 -7.23 -14.10
CA PHE A 730 9.85 -8.52 -14.10
C PHE A 730 10.03 -8.92 -12.64
N ASN A 731 9.65 -10.15 -12.31
CA ASN A 731 9.88 -10.72 -11.00
C ASN A 731 10.55 -12.09 -11.19
N GLN A 732 11.81 -12.19 -10.78
CA GLN A 732 12.60 -13.40 -10.89
C GLN A 732 12.28 -14.33 -9.71
N LEU A 733 11.97 -15.60 -10.01
CA LEU A 733 11.63 -16.58 -8.99
C LEU A 733 12.78 -17.54 -8.73
N GLU A 734 13.44 -17.99 -9.80
CA GLU A 734 14.56 -18.93 -9.77
C GLU A 734 15.85 -18.33 -10.33
N GLU A 735 17.01 -18.77 -9.85
CA GLU A 735 18.32 -18.30 -10.32
C GLU A 735 18.76 -18.98 -11.62
N ALA A 736 18.42 -20.26 -11.77
CA ALA A 736 18.90 -21.10 -12.84
C ALA A 736 17.74 -21.57 -13.74
N LEU A 737 18.00 -21.62 -15.04
CA LEU A 737 17.08 -22.18 -16.03
C LEU A 737 17.29 -23.69 -16.13
N VAL A 738 16.89 -24.42 -15.08
CA VAL A 738 16.99 -25.88 -15.04
C VAL A 738 15.62 -26.48 -15.35
N PRO A 739 15.50 -27.34 -16.38
CA PRO A 739 14.29 -28.11 -16.60
C PRO A 739 14.08 -29.10 -15.44
N GLY A 740 12.95 -28.97 -14.74
CA GLY A 740 12.53 -29.90 -13.68
C GLY A 740 11.46 -30.88 -14.17
N GLU A 741 11.20 -31.91 -13.35
CA GLU A 741 10.08 -32.84 -13.58
C GLU A 741 8.72 -32.17 -13.33
N TYR A 742 8.67 -31.21 -12.40
CA TYR A 742 7.48 -30.40 -12.10
C TYR A 742 7.49 -29.09 -12.88
N GLU A 743 6.31 -28.64 -13.33
CA GLU A 743 6.16 -27.34 -14.02
C GLU A 743 6.24 -26.21 -12.99
N GLU A 744 7.42 -25.61 -12.85
CA GLU A 744 7.64 -24.46 -11.97
C GLU A 744 7.92 -23.16 -12.74
N PRO A 745 7.43 -22.02 -12.23
CA PRO A 745 7.67 -20.73 -12.83
C PRO A 745 9.09 -20.23 -12.54
N TYR A 746 9.86 -19.93 -13.58
CA TYR A 746 11.18 -19.30 -13.45
C TYR A 746 11.08 -17.81 -13.12
N CYS A 747 10.09 -17.14 -13.72
CA CYS A 747 9.80 -15.74 -13.47
C CYS A 747 8.34 -15.42 -13.77
N SER A 748 7.89 -14.24 -13.35
CA SER A 748 6.64 -13.65 -13.84
C SER A 748 6.91 -12.33 -14.55
N VAL A 749 6.11 -12.04 -15.57
CA VAL A 749 6.16 -10.78 -16.31
C VAL A 749 4.79 -10.11 -16.33
N ALA A 750 4.74 -8.80 -16.14
CA ALA A 750 3.48 -8.06 -16.05
C ALA A 750 3.53 -6.68 -16.71
N CYS A 751 2.35 -6.14 -17.03
CA CYS A 751 2.20 -4.80 -17.56
C CYS A 751 1.21 -3.99 -16.72
N ALA A 752 1.55 -2.72 -16.50
CA ALA A 752 0.67 -1.76 -15.87
C ALA A 752 -0.19 -1.02 -16.91
N GLY A 753 -1.42 -0.69 -16.53
CA GLY A 753 -2.33 0.11 -17.34
C GLY A 753 -3.40 0.83 -16.51
N PRO A 754 -4.07 1.85 -17.06
CA PRO A 754 -5.19 2.53 -16.39
C PRO A 754 -6.46 1.65 -16.36
N SER A 755 -6.53 0.60 -17.18
CA SER A 755 -7.60 -0.40 -17.18
C SER A 755 -7.03 -1.82 -17.33
N PRO A 756 -7.75 -2.87 -16.91
CA PRO A 756 -7.34 -4.26 -17.14
C PRO A 756 -7.17 -4.56 -18.64
N ALA A 757 -8.05 -4.02 -19.48
CA ALA A 757 -8.00 -4.22 -20.92
C ALA A 757 -6.72 -3.65 -21.55
N GLU A 758 -6.28 -2.46 -21.14
CA GLU A 758 -5.04 -1.86 -21.64
C GLU A 758 -3.80 -2.59 -21.13
N ALA A 759 -3.76 -2.93 -19.84
CA ALA A 759 -2.68 -3.73 -19.26
C ALA A 759 -2.54 -5.08 -19.98
N ARG A 760 -3.66 -5.76 -20.23
CA ARG A 760 -3.74 -7.03 -20.97
C ARG A 760 -3.23 -6.90 -22.40
N LEU A 761 -3.69 -5.90 -23.16
CA LEU A 761 -3.27 -5.71 -24.55
C LEU A 761 -1.77 -5.44 -24.65
N ARG A 762 -1.23 -4.61 -23.75
CA ARG A 762 0.21 -4.34 -23.68
C ARG A 762 1.01 -5.60 -23.35
N LEU A 763 0.57 -6.37 -22.35
CA LEU A 763 1.22 -7.62 -21.98
C LEU A 763 1.21 -8.62 -23.13
N LEU A 764 0.05 -8.84 -23.77
CA LEU A 764 -0.07 -9.78 -24.89
C LEU A 764 0.87 -9.41 -26.04
N GLY A 765 0.92 -8.12 -26.42
CA GLY A 765 1.83 -7.65 -27.46
C GLY A 765 3.31 -7.88 -27.12
N LEU A 766 3.70 -7.66 -25.86
CA LEU A 766 5.07 -7.96 -25.40
C LEU A 766 5.35 -9.46 -25.39
N CYS A 767 4.44 -10.28 -24.87
CA CYS A 767 4.60 -11.74 -24.84
C CYS A 767 4.74 -12.33 -26.26
N GLN A 768 3.99 -11.82 -27.23
CA GLN A 768 4.11 -12.20 -28.64
C GLN A 768 5.46 -11.78 -29.23
N GLY A 769 5.90 -10.55 -28.97
CA GLY A 769 7.20 -10.06 -29.44
C GLY A 769 8.40 -10.78 -28.81
N LEU A 770 8.25 -11.25 -27.56
CA LEU A 770 9.28 -11.96 -26.80
C LEU A 770 9.25 -13.49 -27.03
N GLY A 771 8.26 -14.02 -27.73
CA GLY A 771 8.08 -15.47 -27.92
C GLY A 771 7.63 -16.23 -26.66
N ILE A 772 7.04 -15.53 -25.69
CA ILE A 772 6.42 -16.12 -24.50
C ILE A 772 5.03 -16.67 -24.87
N ASP A 773 4.30 -15.98 -25.75
CA ASP A 773 3.02 -16.49 -26.28
C ASP A 773 3.27 -17.59 -27.32
N GLY A 774 2.59 -18.72 -27.18
CA GLY A 774 2.75 -19.85 -28.08
C GLY A 774 1.58 -20.85 -28.03
N PRO A 775 1.56 -21.84 -28.94
CA PRO A 775 0.44 -22.78 -29.04
C PRO A 775 0.28 -23.68 -27.81
N GLN A 776 1.36 -24.00 -27.11
CA GLN A 776 1.36 -24.83 -25.89
C GLN A 776 1.17 -24.01 -24.60
N TYR A 777 1.35 -22.69 -24.69
CA TYR A 777 1.18 -21.72 -23.60
C TYR A 777 0.43 -20.48 -24.14
N PRO A 778 -0.87 -20.59 -24.43
CA PRO A 778 -1.63 -19.56 -25.12
C PRO A 778 -1.94 -18.40 -24.16
N VAL A 779 -1.07 -17.39 -24.14
CA VAL A 779 -1.19 -16.22 -23.25
C VAL A 779 -2.51 -15.50 -23.48
N ALA A 780 -2.95 -15.38 -24.74
CA ALA A 780 -4.23 -14.77 -25.09
C ALA A 780 -5.43 -15.48 -24.41
N HIS A 781 -5.37 -16.79 -24.25
CA HIS A 781 -6.43 -17.56 -23.56
C HIS A 781 -6.41 -17.25 -22.07
N PHE A 782 -5.26 -17.35 -21.40
CA PHE A 782 -5.15 -17.09 -19.96
C PHE A 782 -5.63 -15.68 -19.59
N LEU A 783 -5.20 -14.68 -20.36
CA LEU A 783 -5.59 -13.28 -20.13
C LEU A 783 -7.05 -12.98 -20.47
N SER A 784 -7.73 -13.86 -21.23
CA SER A 784 -9.14 -13.64 -21.61
C SER A 784 -10.11 -13.78 -20.42
N HIS A 785 -9.63 -14.26 -19.28
CA HIS A 785 -10.40 -14.37 -18.02
C HIS A 785 -10.49 -13.05 -17.24
N PHE A 786 -9.67 -12.04 -17.58
CA PHE A 786 -9.66 -10.72 -16.91
C PHE A 786 -10.41 -9.66 -17.75
N LYS A 787 -11.63 -9.97 -18.21
CA LYS A 787 -12.37 -9.15 -19.16
C LYS A 787 -13.16 -8.02 -18.53
#